data_AF-G0M8R9-F1
#
_entry.id   AF-G0M8R9-F1
#
_cell.length_a   1.000
_cell.length_b   1.000
_cell.length_c   1.000
_cell.angle_alpha   90.00
_cell.angle_beta   90.00
_cell.angle_gamma   90.00
#
_symmetry.space_group_name_H-M   'P 1'
#
loop_
_entity.id
_entity.type
_entity.pdbx_description
1 polymer ?
#
loop_
_entity_poly.entity_id
_entity_poly.type
_entity_poly.pdbx_seq_one_letter_code
_entity_poly.pdbx_strand_id
1 'polypeptide(L)'
;MFLLQLSLLLIFSSVFVSCQNASDTDPVDAKRIYDDPRCLPGCFFTSITLEKSTLKLFPSNCSTVCAPYGLNIGVETDLNETQMTETLKNVKNLVGSLTIMRAKFKSCKFFENLESVDCYNTGSLWMIMNNNMTEIGMTSLTNLSCLFHVTHNNNLARLNVPKLIPVQSQYANYSQLNVEFYGNSDDFCVTVEEMMHFTTYDTVIDRFSRTTGRYCEVSNTTIYPQKTCDIHNTTLENLDTGCVNLVGDLVIEEGDEDFVEKLESVETIFGCLVISGTNLTNTNFLGKLQKVMSITKTKPTILVDYNPNLTNVSFPSLKRILSTVNDPVQFNNNNQDLLRDPIHCNGILNNLNKDAPWMVKFDGKVCGDIKIAASPTPAPVPASPVKDNSSNGLFYIIALIFEFAFMLSNSVRDKSKDYHPPTIQWTASLFFFLHPFISFHIVFLIGKPMISTFKFFILLLLGASTVFAQSSTDSSSTTEDKRVYSDKRCLPGCFFKSNILQNSSLKLFPTNCSTVCAPFGLHIGVETDLNESQMTETLKNVKNLVGSLTIMRTKFKSCNFFEKLEYIDCYNKGTLRIIMNSEMTEVGMTNLNRISCIVEIANNANMVRLNIPNVTPFFSKNANFSLLEIEFYGNSDTFCVTIEEMMHLSEKNTILDRFGRTTGKYCEVTDPTTYPAKICDVRKTSLENLDTGCVNIGGDLIIEGKDEGYVQKLESVENIYGRLQISGTNLSNTDFLGKLQKVMSITKDKPTIQMDNNHALSDVTLPSLKRILSTVVNPVVLNNNSQELLNDPVYCNQISNRIARDEPQKVKFDGKICTPEDDEDPMYSDSRCLPGCFFEYNILETRSLKLFPTNCSTVCAPLGLHIGIETDLTDKQLNTTLKNMKNLIGSLYISRTSFKNAKFLANLETVDCYNIGTFQVSMNSKMTEAELTSLTNVSCMIDISGNLLYRLGMPKMIPAPSPVANYSQLAIEFYGNSEDFCVTVQEMTNFMTYDDTLIDRFDRTVGTYCEISNTSTFPQKTCDIGKTGLKDLDTGCVNLRGDLLIGPGEENFTQKLESVEIVFGRLQITRTNLTNTNFLGKLTKVMSITKNKPTIQIDFNTFLVNATFPSLKRILSTVINPVVFNNNSQELLKSSSFCYGIMNNVARSQPWKVKFDGKVCEDVEKAIVKDKSSKRVSSVFFLLMGTFLGMILL
;
A
#
# COMPACT_ATOMS: atom_id res chain seq x y z
N MET A 1 -8.08 6.86 29.73
CA MET A 1 -8.77 7.95 28.97
C MET A 1 -7.92 8.47 27.81
N PHE A 2 -6.66 8.90 28.02
CA PHE A 2 -5.77 9.37 26.93
C PHE A 2 -5.50 8.31 25.84
N LEU A 3 -5.40 7.03 26.22
CA LEU A 3 -5.38 5.87 25.31
C LEU A 3 -6.59 5.81 24.34
N LEU A 4 -7.74 6.38 24.71
CA LEU A 4 -8.93 6.47 23.85
C LEU A 4 -8.79 7.57 22.78
N GLN A 5 -7.84 8.51 22.95
CA GLN A 5 -7.56 9.59 22.01
C GLN A 5 -6.37 9.25 21.09
N LEU A 6 -5.36 8.51 21.58
CA LEU A 6 -4.23 8.09 20.75
C LEU A 6 -4.59 6.95 19.77
N SER A 7 -5.44 6.01 20.20
CA SER A 7 -6.07 5.03 19.29
C SER A 7 -6.90 5.70 18.20
N LEU A 8 -7.62 6.77 18.55
CA LEU A 8 -8.31 7.65 17.61
C LEU A 8 -7.37 8.29 16.58
N LEU A 9 -6.16 8.70 16.97
CA LEU A 9 -5.16 9.29 16.06
C LEU A 9 -4.52 8.27 15.10
N LEU A 10 -4.14 7.08 15.58
CA LEU A 10 -3.47 6.11 14.71
C LEU A 10 -4.39 5.53 13.63
N ILE A 11 -5.70 5.40 13.91
CA ILE A 11 -6.71 5.01 12.90
C ILE A 11 -6.73 5.98 11.71
N PHE A 12 -6.51 7.29 11.91
CA PHE A 12 -6.44 8.23 10.78
C PHE A 12 -5.33 7.87 9.79
N SER A 13 -4.16 7.41 10.25
CA SER A 13 -3.00 7.17 9.38
C SER A 13 -3.22 6.03 8.37
N SER A 14 -3.84 4.93 8.79
CA SER A 14 -4.19 3.79 7.92
C SER A 14 -5.45 4.05 7.09
N VAL A 15 -6.40 4.82 7.63
CA VAL A 15 -7.60 5.23 6.88
C VAL A 15 -7.24 6.22 5.78
N PHE A 16 -6.31 7.18 5.99
CA PHE A 16 -5.98 8.18 4.96
C PHE A 16 -5.45 7.57 3.65
N VAL A 17 -4.64 6.52 3.71
CA VAL A 17 -4.14 5.81 2.51
C VAL A 17 -5.24 4.97 1.84
N SER A 18 -6.28 4.58 2.59
CA SER A 18 -7.41 3.77 2.08
C SER A 18 -8.61 4.61 1.62
N CYS A 19 -8.72 5.86 2.11
CA CYS A 19 -9.83 6.77 1.87
C CYS A 19 -9.45 8.01 1.05
N GLN A 20 -8.29 8.03 0.38
CA GLN A 20 -8.04 9.04 -0.65
C GLN A 20 -8.98 8.93 -1.86
N ASN A 21 -9.65 7.79 -2.05
CA ASN A 21 -10.69 7.60 -3.06
C ASN A 21 -12.12 7.91 -2.53
N ALA A 22 -12.26 8.54 -1.35
CA ALA A 22 -13.50 8.52 -0.58
C ALA A 22 -14.55 9.60 -0.90
N SER A 23 -14.61 10.10 -2.15
CA SER A 23 -15.80 10.81 -2.66
C SER A 23 -15.93 10.83 -4.19
N ASP A 24 -15.25 9.93 -4.92
CA ASP A 24 -15.34 9.88 -6.38
C ASP A 24 -16.63 9.17 -6.86
N THR A 25 -17.75 9.89 -6.78
CA THR A 25 -18.83 9.68 -7.76
C THR A 25 -18.28 10.06 -9.13
N ASP A 26 -18.16 9.09 -10.05
CA ASP A 26 -17.72 9.37 -11.41
C ASP A 26 -18.61 10.48 -12.01
N PRO A 27 -18.07 11.51 -12.68
CA PRO A 27 -18.90 12.50 -13.37
C PRO A 27 -19.90 11.87 -14.37
N VAL A 28 -19.63 10.66 -14.86
CA VAL A 28 -20.60 9.88 -15.65
C VAL A 28 -21.81 9.41 -14.83
N ASP A 29 -21.63 9.12 -13.54
CA ASP A 29 -22.70 8.65 -12.63
C ASP A 29 -23.54 9.80 -12.06
N ALA A 30 -22.93 10.96 -11.78
CA ALA A 30 -23.67 12.17 -11.42
C ALA A 30 -24.72 12.52 -12.51
N LYS A 31 -24.33 12.45 -13.79
CA LYS A 31 -25.21 12.69 -14.95
C LYS A 31 -26.41 11.75 -14.95
N ARG A 32 -26.14 10.46 -14.78
CA ARG A 32 -27.16 9.40 -14.78
C ARG A 32 -28.16 9.57 -13.63
N ILE A 33 -27.74 10.13 -12.49
CA ILE A 33 -28.63 10.46 -11.36
C ILE A 33 -29.50 11.69 -11.68
N TYR A 34 -29.01 12.67 -12.46
CA TYR A 34 -29.86 13.75 -12.99
C TYR A 34 -30.87 13.26 -14.04
N ASP A 35 -30.49 12.27 -14.86
CA ASP A 35 -31.32 11.67 -15.91
C ASP A 35 -32.26 10.56 -15.41
N ASP A 36 -32.21 10.16 -14.13
CA ASP A 36 -32.97 9.03 -13.59
C ASP A 36 -34.48 9.35 -13.45
N PRO A 37 -35.40 8.53 -13.99
CA PRO A 37 -36.84 8.79 -13.96
C PRO A 37 -37.47 8.75 -12.56
N ARG A 38 -36.75 8.27 -11.53
CA ARG A 38 -37.15 8.31 -10.11
C ARG A 38 -36.86 9.67 -9.48
N CYS A 39 -35.98 10.47 -10.07
CA CYS A 39 -35.49 11.74 -9.53
C CYS A 39 -36.36 12.92 -9.96
N LEU A 40 -37.47 13.10 -9.24
CA LEU A 40 -38.45 14.15 -9.55
C LEU A 40 -37.85 15.58 -9.40
N PRO A 41 -38.26 16.54 -10.24
CA PRO A 41 -37.86 17.94 -10.10
C PRO A 41 -38.16 18.48 -8.69
N GLY A 42 -37.15 19.09 -8.06
CA GLY A 42 -37.22 19.56 -6.67
C GLY A 42 -36.85 18.52 -5.59
N CYS A 43 -36.62 17.25 -5.96
CA CYS A 43 -36.18 16.19 -5.05
C CYS A 43 -34.65 15.93 -5.07
N PHE A 44 -33.87 16.86 -5.63
CA PHE A 44 -32.42 16.78 -5.67
C PHE A 44 -31.77 17.46 -4.46
N PHE A 45 -30.81 16.77 -3.83
CA PHE A 45 -29.89 17.36 -2.86
C PHE A 45 -28.50 17.47 -3.49
N THR A 46 -28.22 18.64 -4.08
CA THR A 46 -26.96 18.92 -4.78
C THR A 46 -25.84 19.44 -3.87
N SER A 47 -26.07 19.50 -2.56
CA SER A 47 -25.04 19.71 -1.55
C SER A 47 -24.52 18.36 -1.06
N ILE A 48 -23.21 18.21 -0.86
CA ILE A 48 -22.63 16.95 -0.38
C ILE A 48 -22.96 16.73 1.11
N THR A 49 -22.70 17.71 1.96
CA THR A 49 -22.88 17.61 3.42
C THR A 49 -24.27 18.05 3.86
N LEU A 50 -24.90 17.26 4.75
CA LEU A 50 -26.10 17.68 5.48
C LEU A 50 -25.73 18.35 6.82
N GLU A 51 -26.01 19.63 6.90
CA GLU A 51 -25.65 20.56 8.00
C GLU A 51 -26.66 21.72 8.03
N LYS A 52 -26.69 22.54 9.08
CA LYS A 52 -27.62 23.67 9.23
C LYS A 52 -27.54 24.72 8.12
N SER A 53 -26.42 24.86 7.42
CA SER A 53 -26.31 25.77 6.27
C SER A 53 -26.97 25.22 5.00
N THR A 54 -26.93 23.89 4.80
CA THR A 54 -27.51 23.16 3.67
C THR A 54 -28.92 22.63 3.94
N LEU A 55 -29.36 22.59 5.21
CA LEU A 55 -30.66 22.08 5.65
C LEU A 55 -31.85 22.65 4.87
N LYS A 56 -31.81 23.95 4.56
CA LYS A 56 -32.81 24.68 3.76
C LYS A 56 -32.84 24.29 2.26
N LEU A 57 -31.85 23.52 1.81
CA LEU A 57 -31.73 22.96 0.47
C LEU A 57 -32.09 21.47 0.45
N PHE A 58 -32.31 20.85 1.62
CA PHE A 58 -32.70 19.45 1.69
C PHE A 58 -34.17 19.27 1.28
N PRO A 59 -34.49 18.37 0.34
CA PRO A 59 -35.85 18.19 -0.17
C PRO A 59 -36.71 17.33 0.78
N SER A 60 -36.96 17.85 1.99
CA SER A 60 -37.61 17.14 3.11
C SER A 60 -39.04 16.64 2.85
N ASN A 61 -39.70 17.10 1.79
CA ASN A 61 -41.03 16.62 1.37
C ASN A 61 -40.97 15.42 0.38
N CYS A 62 -39.79 15.00 -0.07
CA CYS A 62 -39.65 13.98 -1.10
C CYS A 62 -39.45 12.56 -0.54
N SER A 63 -40.21 11.61 -1.09
CA SER A 63 -40.09 10.17 -0.77
C SER A 63 -38.85 9.52 -1.39
N THR A 64 -38.38 10.06 -2.51
CA THR A 64 -37.11 9.68 -3.17
C THR A 64 -36.27 10.94 -3.22
N VAL A 65 -35.04 10.88 -2.70
CA VAL A 65 -34.08 11.98 -2.73
C VAL A 65 -32.90 11.58 -3.61
N CYS A 66 -32.46 12.48 -4.48
CA CYS A 66 -31.36 12.21 -5.41
C CYS A 66 -30.16 13.11 -5.11
N ALA A 67 -29.04 12.48 -4.76
CA ALA A 67 -27.80 13.12 -4.34
C ALA A 67 -26.68 12.78 -5.37
N PRO A 68 -26.59 13.52 -6.50
CA PRO A 68 -25.68 13.18 -7.61
C PRO A 68 -24.19 13.24 -7.22
N TYR A 69 -23.85 13.98 -6.16
CA TYR A 69 -22.50 14.05 -5.57
C TYR A 69 -22.37 13.25 -4.25
N GLY A 70 -23.36 12.40 -3.96
CA GLY A 70 -23.51 11.70 -2.69
C GLY A 70 -24.03 12.57 -1.54
N LEU A 71 -24.54 11.89 -0.49
CA LEU A 71 -24.98 12.47 0.77
C LEU A 71 -23.97 12.11 1.87
N ASN A 72 -23.43 13.11 2.55
CA ASN A 72 -22.44 12.98 3.63
C ASN A 72 -22.99 13.51 4.96
N ILE A 73 -22.83 12.71 6.01
CA ILE A 73 -23.20 13.03 7.40
C ILE A 73 -22.00 12.73 8.28
N GLY A 74 -21.46 13.72 9.00
CA GLY A 74 -20.17 13.53 9.66
C GLY A 74 -19.81 14.56 10.71
N VAL A 75 -18.52 14.78 10.90
CA VAL A 75 -17.98 15.76 11.88
C VAL A 75 -18.47 17.19 11.60
N GLU A 76 -18.69 17.54 10.33
CA GLU A 76 -19.22 18.83 9.88
C GLU A 76 -20.70 19.05 10.26
N THR A 77 -21.46 17.96 10.49
CA THR A 77 -22.90 18.03 10.74
C THR A 77 -23.18 18.59 12.14
N ASP A 78 -23.50 19.89 12.22
CA ASP A 78 -23.87 20.57 13.47
C ASP A 78 -25.24 20.16 14.03
N LEU A 79 -26.13 19.66 13.17
CA LEU A 79 -27.49 19.17 13.48
C LEU A 79 -27.55 18.15 14.63
N ASN A 80 -28.63 18.15 15.41
CA ASN A 80 -28.90 17.12 16.43
C ASN A 80 -29.81 15.99 15.89
N GLU A 81 -29.95 14.90 16.65
CA GLU A 81 -30.68 13.69 16.22
C GLU A 81 -32.16 13.98 15.91
N THR A 82 -32.83 14.83 16.69
CA THR A 82 -34.21 15.27 16.41
C THR A 82 -34.32 16.04 15.09
N GLN A 83 -33.36 16.93 14.78
CA GLN A 83 -33.31 17.65 13.51
C GLN A 83 -33.05 16.70 12.34
N MET A 84 -32.16 15.71 12.50
CA MET A 84 -31.90 14.69 11.50
C MET A 84 -33.18 13.89 11.19
N THR A 85 -33.83 13.34 12.22
CA THR A 85 -35.08 12.57 12.06
C THR A 85 -36.19 13.42 11.41
N GLU A 86 -36.43 14.64 11.88
CA GLU A 86 -37.47 15.52 11.31
C GLU A 86 -37.20 15.92 9.86
N THR A 87 -35.93 15.96 9.44
CA THR A 87 -35.51 16.25 8.06
C THR A 87 -35.63 15.03 7.14
N LEU A 88 -35.31 13.85 7.65
CA LEU A 88 -35.17 12.61 6.88
C LEU A 88 -36.38 11.68 6.95
N LYS A 89 -37.36 11.94 7.86
CA LYS A 89 -38.55 11.09 8.09
C LYS A 89 -39.33 10.67 6.85
N ASN A 90 -39.35 11.49 5.79
CA ASN A 90 -40.09 11.20 4.56
C ASN A 90 -39.27 10.38 3.55
N VAL A 91 -37.95 10.30 3.72
CA VAL A 91 -37.02 9.72 2.73
C VAL A 91 -37.06 8.20 2.81
N LYS A 92 -37.67 7.59 1.79
CA LYS A 92 -37.72 6.13 1.60
C LYS A 92 -36.65 5.64 0.64
N ASN A 93 -36.29 6.41 -0.37
CA ASN A 93 -35.28 6.02 -1.35
C ASN A 93 -34.21 7.11 -1.46
N LEU A 94 -32.94 6.71 -1.51
CA LEU A 94 -31.82 7.58 -1.82
C LEU A 94 -31.14 7.11 -3.11
N VAL A 95 -31.04 7.97 -4.11
CA VAL A 95 -30.27 7.70 -5.34
C VAL A 95 -28.97 8.50 -5.27
N GLY A 96 -27.85 7.81 -5.17
CA GLY A 96 -26.51 8.35 -4.90
C GLY A 96 -25.82 7.71 -3.69
N SER A 97 -24.50 7.91 -3.58
CA SER A 97 -23.70 7.42 -2.44
C SER A 97 -24.17 7.97 -1.10
N LEU A 98 -24.01 7.18 -0.02
CA LEU A 98 -24.28 7.60 1.36
C LEU A 98 -23.05 7.36 2.24
N THR A 99 -22.44 8.43 2.72
CA THR A 99 -21.28 8.40 3.63
C THR A 99 -21.68 8.90 5.00
N ILE A 100 -21.38 8.11 6.03
CA ILE A 100 -21.56 8.46 7.43
C ILE A 100 -20.18 8.32 8.09
N MET A 101 -19.48 9.44 8.30
CA MET A 101 -18.05 9.41 8.65
C MET A 101 -17.71 10.36 9.82
N ARG A 102 -17.09 9.81 10.88
CA ARG A 102 -16.76 10.54 12.12
C ARG A 102 -17.96 11.23 12.77
N ALA A 103 -19.17 10.73 12.53
CA ALA A 103 -20.40 11.31 13.04
C ALA A 103 -20.55 11.11 14.55
N LYS A 104 -21.20 12.07 15.22
CA LYS A 104 -21.39 12.10 16.68
C LYS A 104 -22.54 11.23 17.20
N PHE A 105 -23.36 10.65 16.31
CA PHE A 105 -24.59 9.94 16.64
C PHE A 105 -24.33 8.50 17.14
N LYS A 106 -25.26 7.96 17.94
CA LYS A 106 -25.18 6.57 18.43
C LYS A 106 -25.75 5.53 17.45
N SER A 107 -26.55 5.98 16.49
CA SER A 107 -27.11 5.16 15.42
C SER A 107 -27.52 6.03 14.23
N CYS A 108 -27.92 5.38 13.15
CA CYS A 108 -28.52 6.00 11.97
C CYS A 108 -30.06 5.93 11.99
N LYS A 109 -30.70 5.84 13.17
CA LYS A 109 -32.17 5.74 13.31
C LYS A 109 -32.96 6.91 12.74
N PHE A 110 -32.34 8.04 12.46
CA PHE A 110 -32.93 9.10 11.64
C PHE A 110 -33.23 8.67 10.18
N PHE A 111 -32.73 7.51 9.74
CA PHE A 111 -33.08 6.81 8.50
C PHE A 111 -34.00 5.59 8.75
N GLU A 112 -34.79 5.54 9.84
CA GLU A 112 -35.69 4.41 10.14
C GLU A 112 -36.72 4.11 9.04
N ASN A 113 -37.07 5.09 8.20
CA ASN A 113 -37.99 4.97 7.08
C ASN A 113 -37.29 4.75 5.72
N LEU A 114 -35.95 4.66 5.68
CA LEU A 114 -35.19 4.43 4.46
C LEU A 114 -35.33 2.97 4.03
N GLU A 115 -35.93 2.76 2.86
CA GLU A 115 -36.27 1.46 2.26
C GLU A 115 -35.26 1.02 1.19
N SER A 116 -34.62 1.96 0.48
CA SER A 116 -33.55 1.67 -0.48
C SER A 116 -32.45 2.73 -0.58
N VAL A 117 -31.24 2.31 -0.95
CA VAL A 117 -30.15 3.18 -1.41
C VAL A 117 -29.58 2.61 -2.72
N ASP A 118 -29.55 3.42 -3.77
CA ASP A 118 -29.05 3.06 -5.09
C ASP A 118 -27.90 3.95 -5.53
N CYS A 119 -26.68 3.43 -5.51
CA CYS A 119 -25.46 4.19 -5.78
C CYS A 119 -24.99 4.13 -7.24
N TYR A 120 -25.88 3.73 -8.15
CA TYR A 120 -25.66 3.69 -9.60
C TYR A 120 -24.57 2.71 -10.08
N ASN A 121 -23.28 3.07 -10.07
CA ASN A 121 -22.24 2.28 -10.74
C ASN A 121 -20.88 2.21 -10.01
N THR A 122 -20.35 3.27 -9.40
CA THR A 122 -19.20 3.14 -8.45
C THR A 122 -19.45 3.64 -7.03
N GLY A 123 -20.65 4.15 -6.75
CA GLY A 123 -20.97 4.71 -5.44
C GLY A 123 -21.13 3.66 -4.32
N SER A 124 -21.14 4.15 -3.07
CA SER A 124 -21.01 3.31 -1.88
C SER A 124 -21.92 3.74 -0.72
N LEU A 125 -22.25 2.78 0.16
CA LEU A 125 -22.77 3.01 1.50
C LEU A 125 -21.64 2.77 2.51
N TRP A 126 -21.17 3.84 3.14
CA TRP A 126 -20.01 3.80 4.03
C TRP A 126 -20.33 4.30 5.44
N MET A 127 -19.89 3.54 6.43
CA MET A 127 -19.96 3.90 7.85
C MET A 127 -18.58 3.76 8.47
N ILE A 128 -17.86 4.88 8.58
CA ILE A 128 -16.41 4.91 8.83
C ILE A 128 -16.06 5.79 10.04
N MET A 129 -15.29 5.26 10.99
CA MET A 129 -14.78 6.02 12.17
C MET A 129 -15.86 6.65 13.07
N ASN A 130 -17.08 6.13 13.09
CA ASN A 130 -18.18 6.63 13.92
C ASN A 130 -18.08 6.06 15.34
N ASN A 131 -17.10 6.51 16.12
CA ASN A 131 -16.80 5.91 17.44
C ASN A 131 -17.91 6.05 18.49
N ASN A 132 -18.94 6.86 18.27
CA ASN A 132 -20.13 6.90 19.14
C ASN A 132 -21.20 5.87 18.75
N MET A 133 -21.12 5.29 17.54
CA MET A 133 -22.14 4.41 16.98
C MET A 133 -22.10 3.04 17.67
N THR A 134 -23.23 2.61 18.22
CA THR A 134 -23.40 1.29 18.87
C THR A 134 -24.15 0.30 17.99
N GLU A 135 -24.98 0.80 17.07
CA GLU A 135 -25.69 0.06 16.04
C GLU A 135 -25.93 0.94 14.81
N ILE A 136 -26.16 0.37 13.62
CA ILE A 136 -26.59 1.15 12.46
C ILE A 136 -28.07 1.50 12.61
N GLY A 137 -28.95 0.51 12.76
CA GLY A 137 -30.38 0.74 13.02
C GLY A 137 -31.19 1.26 11.83
N MET A 138 -30.75 1.03 10.59
CA MET A 138 -31.55 1.27 9.37
C MET A 138 -32.55 0.11 9.15
N THR A 139 -33.51 -0.03 10.06
CA THR A 139 -34.36 -1.23 10.19
C THR A 139 -35.41 -1.44 9.09
N SER A 140 -35.60 -0.46 8.21
CA SER A 140 -36.45 -0.58 7.02
C SER A 140 -35.68 -0.78 5.71
N LEU A 141 -34.34 -0.72 5.73
CA LEU A 141 -33.55 -0.79 4.51
C LEU A 141 -33.60 -2.20 3.93
N THR A 142 -34.20 -2.32 2.74
CA THR A 142 -34.43 -3.60 2.04
C THR A 142 -33.47 -3.83 0.88
N ASN A 143 -33.21 -2.78 0.08
CA ASN A 143 -32.47 -2.90 -1.17
C ASN A 143 -31.24 -1.98 -1.17
N LEU A 144 -30.08 -2.52 -1.54
CA LEU A 144 -28.82 -1.76 -1.62
C LEU A 144 -28.00 -2.14 -2.86
N SER A 145 -27.88 -1.22 -3.81
CA SER A 145 -27.05 -1.37 -5.03
C SER A 145 -25.76 -0.55 -4.93
N CYS A 146 -25.03 -0.75 -3.84
CA CYS A 146 -23.83 -0.01 -3.44
C CYS A 146 -22.78 -0.94 -2.84
N LEU A 147 -21.49 -0.60 -2.93
CA LEU A 147 -20.47 -1.23 -2.09
C LEU A 147 -20.77 -0.87 -0.62
N PHE A 148 -20.82 -1.87 0.29
CA PHE A 148 -21.24 -1.68 1.68
C PHE A 148 -20.07 -1.87 2.63
N HIS A 149 -19.49 -0.78 3.15
CA HIS A 149 -18.36 -0.86 4.07
C HIS A 149 -18.71 -0.27 5.45
N VAL A 150 -18.47 -1.03 6.52
CA VAL A 150 -18.69 -0.61 7.91
C VAL A 150 -17.40 -0.84 8.68
N THR A 151 -16.57 0.20 8.82
CA THR A 151 -15.18 0.04 9.29
C THR A 151 -14.76 1.04 10.36
N HIS A 152 -13.86 0.63 11.25
CA HIS A 152 -13.26 1.48 12.28
C HIS A 152 -14.29 2.12 13.24
N ASN A 153 -15.45 1.49 13.47
CA ASN A 153 -16.47 2.01 14.39
C ASN A 153 -16.31 1.34 15.76
N ASN A 154 -15.44 1.87 16.62
CA ASN A 154 -14.90 1.16 17.79
C ASN A 154 -15.94 0.67 18.83
N ASN A 155 -17.13 1.28 18.88
CA ASN A 155 -18.22 0.89 19.80
C ASN A 155 -19.38 0.15 19.11
N LEU A 156 -19.29 -0.12 17.80
CA LEU A 156 -20.36 -0.77 17.05
C LEU A 156 -20.42 -2.26 17.39
N ALA A 157 -21.45 -2.67 18.14
CA ALA A 157 -21.62 -4.05 18.60
C ALA A 157 -22.49 -4.91 17.65
N ARG A 158 -23.34 -4.28 16.82
CA ARG A 158 -24.22 -4.96 15.87
C ARG A 158 -24.50 -4.10 14.65
N LEU A 159 -24.82 -4.70 13.51
CA LEU A 159 -25.33 -3.95 12.36
C LEU A 159 -26.76 -3.43 12.65
N ASN A 160 -27.72 -4.32 12.91
CA ASN A 160 -29.15 -3.96 13.03
C ASN A 160 -29.69 -3.35 11.72
N VAL A 161 -29.54 -4.12 10.64
CA VAL A 161 -30.08 -3.86 9.29
C VAL A 161 -30.83 -5.11 8.78
N PRO A 162 -31.76 -5.70 9.55
CA PRO A 162 -32.19 -7.10 9.39
C PRO A 162 -32.76 -7.44 8.00
N LYS A 163 -33.34 -6.49 7.28
CA LYS A 163 -33.98 -6.69 5.97
C LYS A 163 -33.04 -6.47 4.77
N LEU A 164 -31.77 -6.13 5.01
CA LEU A 164 -30.86 -5.60 3.99
C LEU A 164 -30.37 -6.67 3.01
N ILE A 165 -31.01 -6.76 1.85
CA ILE A 165 -30.57 -7.57 0.71
C ILE A 165 -29.76 -6.67 -0.24
N PRO A 166 -28.45 -6.92 -0.42
CA PRO A 166 -27.65 -6.23 -1.43
C PRO A 166 -27.99 -6.78 -2.82
N VAL A 167 -28.21 -5.88 -3.77
CA VAL A 167 -28.69 -6.20 -5.12
C VAL A 167 -27.74 -5.61 -6.17
N GLN A 168 -27.55 -6.31 -7.29
CA GLN A 168 -26.74 -5.76 -8.39
C GLN A 168 -27.48 -4.59 -9.04
N SER A 169 -26.82 -3.44 -9.16
CA SER A 169 -27.37 -2.31 -9.92
C SER A 169 -27.57 -2.69 -11.39
N GLN A 170 -28.73 -2.33 -11.94
CA GLN A 170 -29.02 -2.40 -13.38
C GLN A 170 -28.12 -1.47 -14.24
N TYR A 171 -27.33 -0.59 -13.61
CA TYR A 171 -26.47 0.39 -14.26
C TYR A 171 -24.97 0.19 -13.99
N ALA A 172 -24.59 -0.72 -13.09
CA ALA A 172 -23.20 -0.94 -12.70
C ALA A 172 -22.42 -1.74 -13.75
N ASN A 173 -21.17 -1.35 -13.95
CA ASN A 173 -20.19 -2.10 -14.74
C ASN A 173 -19.25 -2.97 -13.86
N TYR A 174 -19.59 -3.16 -12.57
CA TYR A 174 -18.94 -4.17 -11.72
C TYR A 174 -19.64 -5.53 -11.86
N SER A 175 -18.84 -6.60 -11.90
CA SER A 175 -19.31 -7.99 -11.92
C SER A 175 -19.88 -8.44 -10.58
N GLN A 176 -19.34 -7.93 -9.47
CA GLN A 176 -19.72 -8.29 -8.10
C GLN A 176 -19.82 -7.06 -7.19
N LEU A 177 -20.69 -7.16 -6.18
CA LEU A 177 -20.73 -6.22 -5.06
C LEU A 177 -19.65 -6.59 -4.02
N ASN A 178 -19.34 -5.67 -3.11
CA ASN A 178 -18.49 -5.94 -1.94
C ASN A 178 -19.20 -5.54 -0.65
N VAL A 179 -19.01 -6.37 0.38
CA VAL A 179 -19.52 -6.18 1.74
C VAL A 179 -18.33 -6.35 2.68
N GLU A 180 -17.85 -5.26 3.29
CA GLU A 180 -16.62 -5.23 4.10
C GLU A 180 -16.88 -4.67 5.51
N PHE A 181 -16.71 -5.49 6.55
CA PHE A 181 -16.84 -5.04 7.95
C PHE A 181 -15.54 -5.29 8.73
N TYR A 182 -14.77 -4.27 9.13
CA TYR A 182 -13.52 -4.50 9.89
C TYR A 182 -13.09 -3.34 10.81
N GLY A 183 -12.41 -3.69 11.91
CA GLY A 183 -11.98 -2.71 12.92
C GLY A 183 -13.13 -2.09 13.72
N ASN A 184 -14.29 -2.73 13.75
CA ASN A 184 -15.38 -2.36 14.67
C ASN A 184 -15.08 -2.90 16.09
N SER A 185 -16.04 -2.85 17.01
CA SER A 185 -15.84 -3.37 18.38
C SER A 185 -15.41 -4.84 18.40
N ASP A 186 -14.66 -5.28 19.42
CA ASP A 186 -14.36 -6.71 19.63
C ASP A 186 -15.65 -7.52 19.91
N ASP A 187 -16.70 -6.87 20.43
CA ASP A 187 -18.04 -7.47 20.57
C ASP A 187 -18.81 -7.60 19.25
N PHE A 188 -18.37 -6.95 18.17
CA PHE A 188 -19.11 -6.80 16.92
C PHE A 188 -19.58 -8.14 16.33
N CYS A 189 -20.90 -8.33 16.33
CA CYS A 189 -21.53 -9.50 15.77
C CYS A 189 -22.46 -9.17 14.59
N VAL A 190 -22.56 -10.11 13.65
CA VAL A 190 -23.52 -10.11 12.54
C VAL A 190 -24.53 -11.21 12.79
N THR A 191 -25.83 -10.94 12.61
CA THR A 191 -26.84 -11.99 12.76
C THR A 191 -26.82 -12.95 11.57
N VAL A 192 -27.27 -14.20 11.78
CA VAL A 192 -27.40 -15.16 10.67
C VAL A 192 -28.43 -14.70 9.63
N GLU A 193 -29.42 -13.90 10.03
CA GLU A 193 -30.41 -13.27 9.14
C GLU A 193 -29.75 -12.25 8.21
N GLU A 194 -29.00 -11.29 8.76
CA GLU A 194 -28.23 -10.32 7.96
C GLU A 194 -27.24 -11.02 7.02
N MET A 195 -26.54 -12.07 7.48
CA MET A 195 -25.63 -12.85 6.64
C MET A 195 -26.35 -13.62 5.51
N MET A 196 -27.54 -14.17 5.77
CA MET A 196 -28.34 -14.81 4.73
C MET A 196 -28.81 -13.79 3.69
N HIS A 197 -29.25 -12.60 4.12
CA HIS A 197 -29.62 -11.54 3.20
C HIS A 197 -28.43 -11.05 2.35
N PHE A 198 -27.23 -10.88 2.93
CA PHE A 198 -26.00 -10.58 2.19
C PHE A 198 -25.58 -11.68 1.21
N THR A 199 -25.93 -12.94 1.48
CA THR A 199 -25.60 -14.11 0.64
C THR A 199 -26.76 -14.61 -0.22
N THR A 200 -27.84 -13.84 -0.37
CA THR A 200 -29.03 -14.17 -1.18
C THR A 200 -28.67 -14.51 -2.62
N TYR A 201 -27.72 -13.77 -3.20
CA TYR A 201 -27.25 -13.94 -4.57
C TYR A 201 -25.77 -14.34 -4.60
N ASP A 202 -25.40 -15.21 -5.53
CA ASP A 202 -24.02 -15.70 -5.68
C ASP A 202 -23.11 -14.70 -6.42
N THR A 203 -23.67 -13.81 -7.23
CA THR A 203 -22.93 -12.72 -7.91
C THR A 203 -22.50 -11.57 -6.98
N VAL A 204 -22.99 -11.53 -5.73
CA VAL A 204 -22.96 -10.33 -4.88
C VAL A 204 -21.77 -10.27 -3.91
N ILE A 205 -20.87 -11.27 -3.88
CA ILE A 205 -19.70 -11.25 -2.98
C ILE A 205 -18.45 -11.81 -3.69
N ASP A 206 -17.38 -11.00 -3.74
CA ASP A 206 -16.03 -11.43 -4.15
C ASP A 206 -14.99 -11.15 -3.03
N ARG A 207 -14.96 -9.93 -2.47
CA ARG A 207 -13.88 -9.48 -1.56
C ARG A 207 -14.18 -9.61 -0.07
N PHE A 208 -14.75 -10.75 0.34
CA PHE A 208 -15.03 -10.98 1.78
C PHE A 208 -13.77 -11.16 2.66
N SER A 209 -12.58 -11.28 2.05
CA SER A 209 -11.26 -11.37 2.70
C SER A 209 -10.93 -10.22 3.67
N ARG A 210 -11.61 -9.08 3.53
CA ARG A 210 -11.39 -7.92 4.42
C ARG A 210 -12.24 -7.96 5.69
N THR A 211 -13.36 -8.67 5.71
CA THR A 211 -14.30 -8.70 6.83
C THR A 211 -13.74 -9.40 8.08
N THR A 212 -14.19 -8.97 9.26
CA THR A 212 -13.94 -9.55 10.59
C THR A 212 -15.16 -9.36 11.48
N GLY A 213 -15.59 -10.43 12.16
CA GLY A 213 -16.58 -10.35 13.24
C GLY A 213 -16.84 -11.72 13.84
N ARG A 214 -17.91 -11.83 14.61
CA ARG A 214 -18.50 -13.10 15.05
C ARG A 214 -19.97 -13.19 14.66
N TYR A 215 -20.56 -14.37 14.69
CA TYR A 215 -22.01 -14.48 14.61
C TYR A 215 -22.64 -14.12 15.96
N CYS A 216 -23.79 -13.46 15.94
CA CYS A 216 -24.55 -13.18 17.17
C CYS A 216 -25.16 -14.49 17.71
N GLU A 217 -25.23 -14.63 19.03
CA GLU A 217 -25.89 -15.76 19.71
C GLU A 217 -27.36 -15.89 19.28
N VAL A 218 -27.83 -17.12 19.09
CA VAL A 218 -29.19 -17.38 18.60
C VAL A 218 -30.22 -17.22 19.71
N SER A 219 -30.83 -16.05 19.81
CA SER A 219 -32.06 -15.86 20.60
C SER A 219 -33.22 -16.71 20.05
N ASN A 220 -34.11 -17.20 20.92
CA ASN A 220 -35.25 -18.10 20.62
C ASN A 220 -36.32 -17.57 19.62
N THR A 221 -36.03 -16.51 18.86
CA THR A 221 -36.92 -15.89 17.88
C THR A 221 -36.25 -15.83 16.50
N THR A 222 -36.00 -16.98 15.88
CA THR A 222 -35.57 -17.06 14.47
C THR A 222 -36.76 -17.16 13.52
N ILE A 223 -36.80 -16.28 12.52
CA ILE A 223 -37.92 -16.10 11.58
C ILE A 223 -37.98 -17.19 10.48
N TYR A 224 -37.04 -18.14 10.48
CA TYR A 224 -36.88 -19.16 9.46
C TYR A 224 -37.77 -20.39 9.65
N PRO A 225 -38.28 -21.02 8.56
CA PRO A 225 -39.01 -22.28 8.62
C PRO A 225 -38.10 -23.51 8.82
N GLN A 226 -36.77 -23.33 8.75
CA GLN A 226 -35.76 -24.37 8.92
C GLN A 226 -35.14 -24.30 10.32
N LYS A 227 -34.94 -25.46 10.96
CA LYS A 227 -34.38 -25.56 12.31
C LYS A 227 -32.96 -25.01 12.35
N THR A 228 -32.74 -24.04 13.23
CA THR A 228 -31.44 -23.40 13.48
C THR A 228 -30.97 -23.78 14.87
N CYS A 229 -29.69 -24.15 14.99
CA CYS A 229 -29.08 -24.64 16.23
C CYS A 229 -27.76 -23.89 16.50
N ASP A 230 -27.45 -23.64 17.77
CA ASP A 230 -26.25 -22.92 18.20
C ASP A 230 -25.25 -23.93 18.83
N ILE A 231 -24.04 -24.03 18.29
CA ILE A 231 -22.99 -24.95 18.76
C ILE A 231 -22.00 -24.25 19.71
N HIS A 232 -22.04 -22.92 19.88
CA HIS A 232 -21.09 -22.21 20.75
C HIS A 232 -21.15 -22.66 22.23
N ASN A 233 -22.31 -23.14 22.68
CA ASN A 233 -22.63 -23.42 24.08
C ASN A 233 -23.10 -24.87 24.33
N THR A 234 -22.86 -25.81 23.41
CA THR A 234 -23.20 -27.24 23.57
C THR A 234 -22.20 -28.15 22.86
N THR A 235 -22.18 -29.45 23.20
CA THR A 235 -21.34 -30.46 22.53
C THR A 235 -22.12 -31.17 21.41
N LEU A 236 -21.45 -31.92 20.52
CA LEU A 236 -22.15 -32.71 19.50
C LEU A 236 -23.05 -33.79 20.13
N GLU A 237 -22.61 -34.43 21.21
CA GLU A 237 -23.42 -35.32 22.07
C GLU A 237 -24.73 -34.64 22.56
N ASN A 238 -24.70 -33.34 22.84
CA ASN A 238 -25.85 -32.58 23.34
C ASN A 238 -26.53 -31.69 22.27
N LEU A 239 -26.08 -31.78 21.00
CA LEU A 239 -26.73 -31.09 19.88
C LEU A 239 -28.08 -31.75 19.55
N ASP A 240 -29.06 -30.92 19.21
CA ASP A 240 -30.40 -31.34 18.83
C ASP A 240 -30.39 -32.03 17.44
N THR A 241 -31.22 -33.04 17.20
CA THR A 241 -31.32 -33.67 15.86
C THR A 241 -32.12 -32.81 14.88
N GLY A 242 -31.84 -32.93 13.58
CA GLY A 242 -32.60 -32.23 12.53
C GLY A 242 -32.22 -30.75 12.33
N CYS A 243 -31.08 -30.31 12.86
CA CYS A 243 -30.53 -28.98 12.61
C CYS A 243 -30.21 -28.80 11.11
N VAL A 244 -30.70 -27.71 10.50
CA VAL A 244 -30.45 -27.38 9.09
C VAL A 244 -29.43 -26.24 8.98
N ASN A 245 -29.55 -25.25 9.86
CA ASN A 245 -28.55 -24.20 10.05
C ASN A 245 -27.83 -24.44 11.38
N LEU A 246 -26.50 -24.42 11.37
CA LEU A 246 -25.66 -24.50 12.56
C LEU A 246 -24.90 -23.19 12.75
N VAL A 247 -24.86 -22.66 13.96
CA VAL A 247 -24.29 -21.34 14.28
C VAL A 247 -23.15 -21.50 15.28
N GLY A 248 -21.95 -21.08 14.90
CA GLY A 248 -20.69 -21.35 15.60
C GLY A 248 -19.79 -22.32 14.83
N ASP A 249 -18.55 -22.45 15.30
CA ASP A 249 -17.57 -23.37 14.72
C ASP A 249 -17.94 -24.82 15.04
N LEU A 250 -18.16 -25.65 14.01
CA LEU A 250 -18.35 -27.09 14.17
C LEU A 250 -16.97 -27.75 14.21
N VAL A 251 -16.62 -28.30 15.36
CA VAL A 251 -15.43 -29.13 15.56
C VAL A 251 -15.90 -30.58 15.79
N ILE A 252 -15.19 -31.54 15.21
CA ILE A 252 -15.41 -32.99 15.39
C ILE A 252 -14.03 -33.60 15.70
N GLU A 253 -13.85 -34.11 16.92
CA GLU A 253 -12.58 -34.67 17.41
C GLU A 253 -12.75 -36.14 17.86
N GLU A 254 -11.71 -36.74 18.46
CA GLU A 254 -11.75 -38.11 18.98
C GLU A 254 -12.79 -38.25 20.11
N GLY A 255 -13.84 -39.05 19.87
CA GLY A 255 -15.00 -39.24 20.74
C GLY A 255 -16.30 -38.64 20.19
N ASP A 256 -16.25 -37.78 19.17
CA ASP A 256 -17.45 -37.23 18.51
C ASP A 256 -18.03 -38.17 17.44
N GLU A 257 -17.30 -39.22 17.01
CA GLU A 257 -17.68 -40.06 15.86
C GLU A 257 -19.04 -40.75 16.01
N ASP A 258 -19.43 -41.14 17.23
CA ASP A 258 -20.73 -41.77 17.51
C ASP A 258 -21.92 -40.80 17.37
N PHE A 259 -21.69 -39.49 17.25
CA PHE A 259 -22.72 -38.44 17.23
C PHE A 259 -22.88 -37.73 15.87
N VAL A 260 -22.03 -38.02 14.88
CA VAL A 260 -21.99 -37.29 13.60
C VAL A 260 -23.27 -37.37 12.78
N GLU A 261 -24.10 -38.41 12.97
CA GLU A 261 -25.39 -38.56 12.28
C GLU A 261 -26.40 -37.44 12.62
N LYS A 262 -26.18 -36.71 13.73
CA LYS A 262 -26.97 -35.51 14.05
C LYS A 262 -26.81 -34.39 13.01
N LEU A 263 -25.73 -34.44 12.23
CA LEU A 263 -25.38 -33.48 11.19
C LEU A 263 -25.99 -33.81 9.83
N GLU A 264 -26.66 -34.97 9.67
CA GLU A 264 -27.26 -35.41 8.39
C GLU A 264 -28.17 -34.35 7.73
N SER A 265 -28.80 -33.49 8.51
CA SER A 265 -29.72 -32.45 8.06
C SER A 265 -29.05 -31.09 7.78
N VAL A 266 -27.78 -30.90 8.12
CA VAL A 266 -27.11 -29.59 8.07
C VAL A 266 -26.85 -29.18 6.62
N GLU A 267 -27.47 -28.08 6.21
CA GLU A 267 -27.27 -27.44 4.91
C GLU A 267 -26.33 -26.24 5.00
N THR A 268 -26.29 -25.54 6.14
CA THR A 268 -25.45 -24.33 6.32
C THR A 268 -24.75 -24.32 7.67
N ILE A 269 -23.45 -24.01 7.67
CA ILE A 269 -22.65 -23.69 8.86
C ILE A 269 -22.26 -22.21 8.84
N PHE A 270 -22.63 -21.48 9.89
CA PHE A 270 -22.22 -20.09 10.17
C PHE A 270 -21.05 -20.10 11.16
N GLY A 271 -19.87 -20.43 10.64
CA GLY A 271 -18.63 -20.72 11.37
C GLY A 271 -17.65 -21.48 10.48
N CYS A 272 -16.58 -22.00 11.06
CA CYS A 272 -15.70 -22.99 10.44
C CYS A 272 -16.22 -24.42 10.63
N LEU A 273 -15.80 -25.33 9.73
CA LEU A 273 -15.87 -26.78 9.90
C LEU A 273 -14.46 -27.32 10.15
N VAL A 274 -14.27 -28.05 11.25
CA VAL A 274 -13.02 -28.70 11.64
C VAL A 274 -13.27 -30.18 11.92
N ILE A 275 -12.51 -31.08 11.30
CA ILE A 275 -12.53 -32.53 11.57
C ILE A 275 -11.10 -32.98 11.84
N SER A 276 -10.77 -33.31 13.09
CA SER A 276 -9.38 -33.44 13.54
C SER A 276 -9.14 -34.72 14.35
N GLY A 277 -8.17 -35.53 13.96
CA GLY A 277 -7.73 -36.69 14.74
C GLY A 277 -8.71 -37.87 14.83
N THR A 278 -9.80 -37.85 14.06
CA THR A 278 -10.89 -38.84 14.18
C THR A 278 -10.57 -40.19 13.51
N ASN A 279 -11.30 -41.22 13.94
CA ASN A 279 -11.33 -42.54 13.33
C ASN A 279 -12.27 -42.63 12.11
N LEU A 280 -12.91 -41.53 11.69
CA LEU A 280 -13.86 -41.51 10.58
C LEU A 280 -13.23 -42.04 9.29
N THR A 281 -13.96 -42.92 8.60
CA THR A 281 -13.56 -43.45 7.28
C THR A 281 -14.04 -42.58 6.12
N ASN A 282 -15.08 -41.77 6.34
CA ASN A 282 -15.71 -40.94 5.33
C ASN A 282 -16.46 -39.73 5.92
N THR A 283 -16.78 -38.73 5.09
CA THR A 283 -17.52 -37.50 5.48
C THR A 283 -19.00 -37.50 5.07
N ASN A 284 -19.60 -38.66 4.74
CA ASN A 284 -20.90 -38.70 4.05
C ASN A 284 -22.08 -38.15 4.88
N PHE A 285 -21.97 -38.11 6.21
CA PHE A 285 -22.96 -37.49 7.11
C PHE A 285 -23.16 -35.98 6.84
N LEU A 286 -22.14 -35.28 6.31
CA LEU A 286 -22.27 -33.91 5.79
C LEU A 286 -22.73 -33.85 4.32
N GLY A 287 -23.39 -34.91 3.83
CA GLY A 287 -23.85 -35.02 2.44
C GLY A 287 -24.81 -33.92 1.99
N LYS A 288 -25.58 -33.32 2.91
CA LYS A 288 -26.49 -32.18 2.64
C LYS A 288 -25.83 -30.81 2.77
N LEU A 289 -24.57 -30.71 3.21
CA LEU A 289 -23.89 -29.43 3.45
C LEU A 289 -23.75 -28.64 2.14
N GLN A 290 -24.40 -27.48 2.06
CA GLN A 290 -24.42 -26.60 0.89
C GLN A 290 -23.54 -25.36 1.06
N LYS A 291 -23.42 -24.84 2.29
CA LYS A 291 -22.73 -23.58 2.60
C LYS A 291 -21.89 -23.70 3.88
N VAL A 292 -20.66 -23.20 3.84
CA VAL A 292 -19.85 -22.94 5.05
C VAL A 292 -19.35 -21.50 5.01
N MET A 293 -19.66 -20.72 6.04
CA MET A 293 -19.47 -19.27 6.03
C MET A 293 -18.77 -18.82 7.32
N SER A 294 -17.48 -18.52 7.23
CA SER A 294 -16.68 -18.02 8.35
C SER A 294 -16.21 -16.59 8.12
N ILE A 295 -16.47 -15.75 9.12
CA ILE A 295 -16.10 -14.32 9.13
C ILE A 295 -14.93 -14.03 10.09
N THR A 296 -14.15 -15.08 10.42
CA THR A 296 -12.99 -15.04 11.30
C THR A 296 -11.67 -15.17 10.51
N LYS A 297 -10.61 -14.48 10.95
CA LYS A 297 -9.32 -14.39 10.22
C LYS A 297 -8.25 -15.41 10.57
N THR A 298 -8.51 -16.34 11.50
CA THR A 298 -7.48 -17.18 12.13
C THR A 298 -7.49 -18.65 11.72
N LYS A 299 -8.51 -19.12 11.00
CA LYS A 299 -8.72 -20.55 10.66
C LYS A 299 -9.10 -20.71 9.19
N PRO A 300 -8.78 -21.84 8.53
CA PRO A 300 -9.46 -22.26 7.31
C PRO A 300 -10.96 -22.43 7.57
N THR A 301 -11.80 -22.15 6.57
CA THR A 301 -13.26 -22.31 6.69
C THR A 301 -13.67 -23.78 6.71
N ILE A 302 -12.92 -24.64 6.02
CA ILE A 302 -12.97 -26.10 6.17
C ILE A 302 -11.54 -26.60 6.40
N LEU A 303 -11.31 -27.22 7.56
CA LEU A 303 -10.06 -27.90 7.91
C LEU A 303 -10.36 -29.36 8.25
N VAL A 304 -9.66 -30.27 7.59
CA VAL A 304 -9.71 -31.70 7.91
C VAL A 304 -8.27 -32.19 8.06
N ASP A 305 -7.86 -32.49 9.29
CA ASP A 305 -6.45 -32.74 9.63
C ASP A 305 -6.24 -34.02 10.46
N TYR A 306 -5.13 -34.71 10.25
CA TYR A 306 -4.72 -35.90 11.01
C TYR A 306 -5.77 -37.04 11.15
N ASN A 307 -6.65 -37.27 10.16
CA ASN A 307 -7.59 -38.40 10.20
C ASN A 307 -6.99 -39.62 9.44
N PRO A 308 -6.36 -40.60 10.12
CA PRO A 308 -5.59 -41.66 9.45
C PRO A 308 -6.46 -42.70 8.74
N ASN A 309 -7.72 -42.86 9.15
CA ASN A 309 -8.66 -43.83 8.58
C ASN A 309 -9.49 -43.26 7.42
N LEU A 310 -9.42 -41.93 7.20
CA LEU A 310 -10.30 -41.19 6.28
C LEU A 310 -9.92 -41.41 4.81
N THR A 311 -10.37 -42.52 4.24
CA THR A 311 -10.06 -42.92 2.85
C THR A 311 -10.94 -42.28 1.80
N ASN A 312 -12.05 -41.63 2.18
CA ASN A 312 -12.95 -40.95 1.25
C ASN A 312 -13.47 -39.62 1.81
N VAL A 313 -13.22 -38.52 1.12
CA VAL A 313 -13.88 -37.23 1.40
C VAL A 313 -14.83 -36.89 0.26
N SER A 314 -16.05 -36.46 0.61
CA SER A 314 -17.03 -35.93 -0.34
C SER A 314 -17.96 -34.94 0.36
N PHE A 315 -18.23 -33.82 -0.32
CA PHE A 315 -19.25 -32.83 0.05
C PHE A 315 -20.12 -32.55 -1.20
N PRO A 316 -21.04 -33.47 -1.55
CA PRO A 316 -21.69 -33.47 -2.87
C PRO A 316 -22.69 -32.33 -3.06
N SER A 317 -23.18 -31.71 -1.98
CA SER A 317 -24.12 -30.58 -2.03
C SER A 317 -23.46 -29.20 -1.93
N LEU A 318 -22.14 -29.13 -1.66
CA LEU A 318 -21.41 -27.94 -1.22
C LEU A 318 -21.15 -26.96 -2.38
N LYS A 319 -21.93 -25.87 -2.44
CA LYS A 319 -21.93 -24.90 -3.55
C LYS A 319 -21.15 -23.62 -3.27
N ARG A 320 -21.02 -23.24 -1.99
CA ARG A 320 -20.46 -21.93 -1.61
C ARG A 320 -19.67 -22.00 -0.32
N ILE A 321 -18.50 -21.40 -0.34
CA ILE A 321 -17.71 -21.10 0.85
C ILE A 321 -17.51 -19.60 0.93
N LEU A 322 -17.74 -19.03 2.11
CA LEU A 322 -17.39 -17.66 2.44
C LEU A 322 -16.28 -17.71 3.48
N SER A 323 -15.13 -17.13 3.14
CA SER A 323 -13.89 -17.18 3.91
C SER A 323 -13.29 -15.79 3.97
N THR A 324 -12.59 -15.46 5.05
CA THR A 324 -11.72 -14.29 5.10
C THR A 324 -10.24 -14.63 4.81
N VAL A 325 -9.88 -15.91 4.74
CA VAL A 325 -8.49 -16.41 4.56
C VAL A 325 -8.24 -16.96 3.16
N ASN A 326 -6.99 -16.83 2.68
CA ASN A 326 -6.58 -17.17 1.32
C ASN A 326 -6.63 -18.67 0.99
N ASP A 327 -6.48 -19.55 1.97
CA ASP A 327 -6.49 -21.01 1.80
C ASP A 327 -7.70 -21.60 2.56
N PRO A 328 -8.93 -21.48 2.00
CA PRO A 328 -10.17 -21.69 2.76
C PRO A 328 -10.50 -23.16 3.02
N VAL A 329 -10.02 -24.09 2.20
CA VAL A 329 -10.29 -25.53 2.32
C VAL A 329 -8.98 -26.32 2.32
N GLN A 330 -8.71 -27.02 3.42
CA GLN A 330 -7.45 -27.75 3.61
C GLN A 330 -7.68 -29.18 4.14
N PHE A 331 -7.07 -30.15 3.47
CA PHE A 331 -7.03 -31.56 3.84
C PHE A 331 -5.58 -31.97 4.09
N ASN A 332 -5.14 -31.95 5.34
CA ASN A 332 -3.74 -32.16 5.70
C ASN A 332 -3.56 -33.46 6.50
N ASN A 333 -2.41 -34.12 6.38
CA ASN A 333 -1.96 -35.28 7.18
C ASN A 333 -2.97 -36.45 7.31
N ASN A 334 -3.98 -36.53 6.43
CA ASN A 334 -5.00 -37.58 6.39
C ASN A 334 -4.48 -38.85 5.67
N ASN A 335 -5.35 -39.85 5.54
CA ASN A 335 -5.02 -41.07 4.80
C ASN A 335 -4.50 -40.78 3.38
N GLN A 336 -3.36 -41.38 3.03
CA GLN A 336 -2.66 -41.15 1.76
C GLN A 336 -3.42 -41.67 0.51
N ASP A 337 -4.46 -42.49 0.69
CA ASP A 337 -5.35 -42.92 -0.38
C ASP A 337 -6.05 -41.72 -1.04
N LEU A 338 -6.38 -40.66 -0.28
CA LEU A 338 -6.92 -39.39 -0.78
C LEU A 338 -5.99 -38.64 -1.74
N LEU A 339 -4.69 -38.98 -1.75
CA LEU A 339 -3.68 -38.42 -2.67
C LEU A 339 -3.33 -39.35 -3.85
N ARG A 340 -3.88 -40.58 -3.91
CA ARG A 340 -3.63 -41.48 -5.04
C ARG A 340 -4.47 -41.12 -6.27
N ASP A 341 -5.65 -40.58 -6.06
CA ASP A 341 -6.58 -40.17 -7.11
C ASP A 341 -7.05 -38.72 -6.88
N PRO A 342 -6.85 -37.80 -7.85
CA PRO A 342 -7.31 -36.43 -7.75
C PRO A 342 -8.84 -36.28 -7.70
N ILE A 343 -9.64 -37.35 -7.89
CA ILE A 343 -11.12 -37.33 -7.82
C ILE A 343 -11.65 -36.70 -6.52
N HIS A 344 -11.04 -36.95 -5.35
CA HIS A 344 -11.54 -36.36 -4.09
C HIS A 344 -11.37 -34.83 -4.07
N CYS A 345 -10.18 -34.34 -4.40
CA CYS A 345 -9.89 -32.91 -4.47
C CYS A 345 -10.71 -32.23 -5.58
N ASN A 346 -10.72 -32.82 -6.78
CA ASN A 346 -11.49 -32.32 -7.92
C ASN A 346 -13.00 -32.37 -7.67
N GLY A 347 -13.53 -33.34 -6.92
CA GLY A 347 -14.95 -33.41 -6.59
C GLY A 347 -15.40 -32.19 -5.79
N ILE A 348 -14.62 -31.82 -4.78
CA ILE A 348 -14.86 -30.65 -3.94
C ILE A 348 -14.66 -29.35 -4.74
N LEU A 349 -13.56 -29.25 -5.50
CA LEU A 349 -13.26 -28.07 -6.32
C LEU A 349 -14.28 -27.84 -7.46
N ASN A 350 -14.76 -28.90 -8.13
CA ASN A 350 -15.77 -28.77 -9.18
C ASN A 350 -17.11 -28.21 -8.67
N ASN A 351 -17.42 -28.40 -7.38
CA ASN A 351 -18.63 -27.88 -6.75
C ASN A 351 -18.46 -26.41 -6.28
N LEU A 352 -17.22 -25.91 -6.17
CA LEU A 352 -16.85 -24.64 -5.53
C LEU A 352 -16.33 -23.54 -6.50
N ASN A 353 -16.67 -23.64 -7.79
CA ASN A 353 -16.12 -22.88 -8.92
C ASN A 353 -14.69 -23.31 -9.36
N LYS A 354 -14.50 -23.42 -10.67
CA LYS A 354 -13.31 -24.02 -11.31
C LYS A 354 -12.16 -23.04 -11.54
N ASP A 355 -12.46 -21.74 -11.59
CA ASP A 355 -11.47 -20.70 -11.92
C ASP A 355 -10.55 -20.33 -10.74
N ALA A 356 -10.79 -20.91 -9.55
CA ALA A 356 -10.02 -20.67 -8.32
C ALA A 356 -9.37 -21.97 -7.77
N PRO A 357 -8.46 -22.64 -8.52
CA PRO A 357 -7.88 -23.93 -8.13
C PRO A 357 -7.04 -23.91 -6.85
N TRP A 358 -6.73 -22.72 -6.32
CA TRP A 358 -6.05 -22.51 -5.04
C TRP A 358 -6.98 -22.71 -3.81
N MET A 359 -8.31 -22.68 -3.98
CA MET A 359 -9.26 -22.76 -2.86
C MET A 359 -9.21 -24.07 -2.08
N VAL A 360 -8.88 -25.18 -2.76
CA VAL A 360 -8.89 -26.54 -2.19
C VAL A 360 -7.48 -27.14 -2.27
N LYS A 361 -6.91 -27.48 -1.10
CA LYS A 361 -5.57 -28.10 -1.01
C LYS A 361 -5.57 -29.41 -0.23
N PHE A 362 -4.80 -30.38 -0.72
CA PHE A 362 -4.52 -31.65 -0.04
C PHE A 362 -3.01 -31.77 0.20
N ASP A 363 -2.57 -31.90 1.45
CA ASP A 363 -1.16 -31.79 1.89
C ASP A 363 -0.42 -30.61 1.23
N GLY A 364 -1.06 -29.44 1.23
CA GLY A 364 -0.55 -28.19 0.65
C GLY A 364 -0.54 -28.11 -0.89
N LYS A 365 -0.93 -29.17 -1.61
CA LYS A 365 -1.00 -29.20 -3.08
C LYS A 365 -2.39 -28.82 -3.56
N VAL A 366 -2.48 -28.04 -4.65
CA VAL A 366 -3.76 -27.82 -5.36
C VAL A 366 -4.14 -29.06 -6.17
N CYS A 367 -5.42 -29.24 -6.50
CA CYS A 367 -5.91 -30.47 -7.12
C CYS A 367 -5.22 -30.84 -8.45
N GLY A 368 -4.75 -29.85 -9.22
CA GLY A 368 -4.01 -30.07 -10.47
C GLY A 368 -2.60 -30.67 -10.31
N ASP A 369 -2.00 -30.56 -9.12
CA ASP A 369 -0.67 -31.15 -8.82
C ASP A 369 -0.76 -32.60 -8.33
N ILE A 370 -1.97 -33.09 -8.03
CA ILE A 370 -2.22 -34.46 -7.58
C ILE A 370 -2.19 -35.39 -8.79
N LYS A 371 -1.05 -36.08 -8.97
CA LYS A 371 -0.85 -37.05 -10.05
C LYS A 371 -1.52 -38.37 -9.72
N ILE A 372 -2.34 -38.89 -10.65
CA ILE A 372 -2.91 -40.24 -10.58
C ILE A 372 -1.76 -41.24 -10.35
N ALA A 373 -1.79 -41.94 -9.22
CA ALA A 373 -0.93 -43.07 -8.98
C ALA A 373 -1.36 -44.22 -9.92
N ALA A 374 -0.42 -44.76 -10.71
CA ALA A 374 -0.73 -45.90 -11.57
C ALA A 374 -1.21 -47.08 -10.72
N SER A 375 -2.48 -47.45 -10.88
CA SER A 375 -3.15 -48.43 -10.02
C SER A 375 -2.44 -49.80 -10.04
N PRO A 376 -2.27 -50.47 -8.89
CA PRO A 376 -1.80 -51.85 -8.87
C PRO A 376 -2.78 -52.75 -9.63
N THR A 377 -2.33 -53.40 -10.70
CA THR A 377 -3.16 -54.37 -11.43
C THR A 377 -3.61 -55.50 -10.49
N PRO A 378 -4.89 -55.91 -10.51
CA PRO A 378 -5.38 -57.01 -9.68
C PRO A 378 -4.61 -58.31 -9.90
N ALA A 379 -4.47 -59.10 -8.83
CA ALA A 379 -3.79 -60.40 -8.91
C ALA A 379 -4.54 -61.38 -9.85
N PRO A 380 -3.82 -62.17 -10.67
CA PRO A 380 -4.45 -63.01 -11.69
C PRO A 380 -5.09 -64.29 -11.12
N VAL A 381 -6.30 -64.59 -11.58
CA VAL A 381 -6.99 -65.88 -11.36
C VAL A 381 -6.60 -66.86 -12.49
N PRO A 382 -6.44 -68.18 -12.24
CA PRO A 382 -5.81 -69.09 -13.21
C PRO A 382 -6.62 -69.41 -14.47
N ALA A 383 -5.88 -69.56 -15.56
CA ALA A 383 -6.30 -69.72 -16.95
C ALA A 383 -7.25 -70.87 -17.31
N SER A 384 -7.99 -70.67 -18.41
CA SER A 384 -8.27 -71.69 -19.44
C SER A 384 -8.55 -71.02 -20.81
N PRO A 385 -8.42 -71.73 -21.95
CA PRO A 385 -7.68 -71.17 -23.10
C PRO A 385 -8.52 -70.89 -24.36
N VAL A 386 -7.87 -70.37 -25.44
CA VAL A 386 -7.97 -70.77 -26.88
C VAL A 386 -7.64 -69.62 -27.87
N LYS A 387 -6.54 -69.80 -28.62
CA LYS A 387 -6.24 -69.37 -30.01
C LYS A 387 -6.00 -67.91 -30.48
N ASP A 388 -4.76 -67.74 -30.96
CA ASP A 388 -4.34 -67.38 -32.34
C ASP A 388 -4.15 -65.92 -32.83
N ASN A 389 -2.99 -65.77 -33.52
CA ASN A 389 -2.62 -64.88 -34.63
C ASN A 389 -2.18 -63.41 -34.42
N SER A 390 -0.87 -63.18 -34.72
CA SER A 390 -0.25 -62.06 -35.47
C SER A 390 -0.51 -60.58 -35.06
N SER A 391 0.49 -59.66 -35.06
CA SER A 391 1.91 -59.73 -35.48
C SER A 391 2.70 -58.45 -35.07
N ASN A 392 4.02 -58.59 -34.95
CA ASN A 392 5.09 -57.57 -35.10
C ASN A 392 5.03 -56.22 -34.33
N GLY A 393 6.00 -56.01 -33.42
CA GLY A 393 6.34 -54.73 -32.76
C GLY A 393 7.83 -54.67 -32.37
N LEU A 394 8.43 -53.48 -32.16
CA LEU A 394 9.90 -53.30 -32.17
C LEU A 394 10.43 -52.06 -31.41
N PHE A 395 11.71 -52.10 -30.98
CA PHE A 395 12.60 -51.04 -30.45
C PHE A 395 12.15 -50.19 -29.21
N TYR A 396 12.71 -50.37 -27.99
CA TYR A 396 14.04 -49.99 -27.40
C TYR A 396 14.02 -48.59 -26.70
N ILE A 397 14.33 -48.42 -25.38
CA ILE A 397 15.64 -48.49 -24.65
C ILE A 397 16.59 -47.33 -25.03
N ILE A 398 16.81 -46.25 -24.24
CA ILE A 398 17.39 -46.01 -22.87
C ILE A 398 18.96 -46.02 -22.80
N ALA A 399 19.60 -44.90 -22.39
CA ALA A 399 20.94 -44.78 -21.74
C ALA A 399 21.24 -43.36 -21.16
N LEU A 400 22.16 -43.20 -20.16
CA LEU A 400 22.52 -41.94 -19.45
C LEU A 400 23.86 -42.06 -18.62
N ILE A 401 24.22 -41.04 -17.75
CA ILE A 401 25.31 -40.93 -16.69
C ILE A 401 26.56 -40.06 -17.10
N PHE A 402 27.25 -39.17 -16.33
CA PHE A 402 26.97 -38.32 -15.12
C PHE A 402 27.63 -36.87 -14.92
N GLU A 403 28.85 -36.46 -14.42
CA GLU A 403 30.23 -36.91 -14.01
C GLU A 403 30.83 -36.29 -12.68
N PHE A 404 32.18 -36.17 -12.55
CA PHE A 404 33.10 -35.68 -11.46
C PHE A 404 34.52 -35.36 -12.04
N ALA A 405 35.43 -34.49 -11.52
CA ALA A 405 35.36 -33.34 -10.58
C ALA A 405 36.76 -32.68 -10.34
N PHE A 406 36.81 -31.37 -10.04
CA PHE A 406 37.63 -30.64 -9.02
C PHE A 406 37.21 -29.12 -9.11
N MET A 407 37.05 -28.27 -8.07
CA MET A 407 37.92 -27.86 -6.93
C MET A 407 39.25 -27.22 -7.39
N LEU A 408 39.77 -26.08 -6.90
CA LEU A 408 39.53 -25.29 -5.68
C LEU A 408 39.68 -23.75 -5.94
N SER A 409 39.45 -22.90 -4.92
CA SER A 409 39.58 -21.42 -4.95
C SER A 409 40.96 -20.93 -4.43
N ASN A 410 41.40 -19.66 -4.36
CA ASN A 410 40.85 -18.28 -4.55
C ASN A 410 42.01 -17.23 -4.51
N SER A 411 41.94 -16.03 -5.14
CA SER A 411 42.62 -14.80 -4.61
C SER A 411 42.31 -13.42 -5.29
N VAL A 412 41.55 -12.56 -4.59
CA VAL A 412 41.78 -11.12 -4.23
C VAL A 412 42.33 -10.03 -5.23
N ARG A 413 41.47 -9.01 -5.54
CA ARG A 413 41.71 -7.57 -5.93
C ARG A 413 42.45 -7.25 -7.27
N ASP A 414 42.35 -6.05 -7.90
CA ASP A 414 41.75 -4.74 -7.54
C ASP A 414 41.21 -3.90 -8.76
N LYS A 415 40.40 -2.86 -8.46
CA LYS A 415 40.12 -1.58 -9.19
C LYS A 415 39.88 -1.43 -10.73
N SER A 416 38.69 -0.87 -11.03
CA SER A 416 38.40 0.42 -11.73
C SER A 416 38.24 0.58 -13.27
N LYS A 417 37.10 1.24 -13.61
CA LYS A 417 36.80 2.22 -14.69
C LYS A 417 36.54 1.82 -16.17
N ASP A 418 35.33 2.22 -16.60
CA ASP A 418 34.93 2.96 -17.82
C ASP A 418 35.08 2.36 -19.25
N TYR A 419 33.92 2.36 -19.96
CA TYR A 419 33.71 2.56 -21.42
C TYR A 419 34.03 1.47 -22.49
N HIS A 420 33.02 0.63 -22.78
CA HIS A 420 32.50 0.30 -24.13
C HIS A 420 33.33 -0.62 -25.12
N PRO A 421 32.82 -1.00 -26.33
CA PRO A 421 33.01 -2.33 -26.98
C PRO A 421 34.13 -2.33 -28.09
N PRO A 422 34.41 -3.38 -28.93
CA PRO A 422 33.54 -4.52 -29.37
C PRO A 422 34.25 -5.87 -29.76
N THR A 423 33.64 -6.63 -30.71
CA THR A 423 34.18 -7.67 -31.64
C THR A 423 34.26 -9.18 -31.27
N ILE A 424 34.37 -10.03 -32.31
CA ILE A 424 34.14 -11.50 -32.37
C ILE A 424 35.13 -12.17 -33.35
N GLN A 425 35.71 -13.36 -33.06
CA GLN A 425 36.18 -14.33 -34.09
C GLN A 425 36.42 -15.81 -33.60
N TRP A 426 36.81 -16.72 -34.52
CA TRP A 426 36.61 -18.21 -34.56
C TRP A 426 37.76 -19.07 -33.90
N THR A 427 37.86 -20.43 -33.85
CA THR A 427 37.53 -21.58 -34.76
C THR A 427 37.13 -22.93 -34.06
N ALA A 428 37.41 -24.13 -34.64
CA ALA A 428 36.86 -25.46 -34.29
C ALA A 428 37.65 -26.68 -34.91
N SER A 429 37.14 -27.94 -34.77
CA SER A 429 37.51 -29.23 -35.50
C SER A 429 38.45 -30.23 -34.76
N LEU A 430 38.48 -31.60 -34.93
CA LEU A 430 37.64 -32.61 -35.63
C LEU A 430 37.93 -34.12 -35.25
N PHE A 431 37.01 -35.03 -35.60
CA PHE A 431 37.13 -36.47 -36.06
C PHE A 431 37.48 -37.75 -35.19
N PHE A 432 36.69 -38.82 -35.45
CA PHE A 432 36.98 -40.31 -35.54
C PHE A 432 37.27 -41.23 -34.30
N PHE A 433 37.09 -42.59 -34.31
CA PHE A 433 36.10 -43.53 -34.94
C PHE A 433 36.23 -45.04 -34.48
N LEU A 434 35.22 -45.90 -34.80
CA LEU A 434 35.16 -47.40 -34.89
C LEU A 434 35.20 -48.36 -33.64
N HIS A 435 34.75 -49.63 -33.84
CA HIS A 435 34.38 -50.71 -32.87
C HIS A 435 34.50 -52.12 -33.59
N PRO A 436 34.00 -53.35 -33.19
CA PRO A 436 33.16 -53.86 -32.05
C PRO A 436 33.45 -55.31 -31.47
N PHE A 437 32.54 -55.87 -30.64
CA PHE A 437 32.28 -57.32 -30.30
C PHE A 437 33.32 -58.10 -29.41
N ILE A 438 33.19 -59.35 -28.86
CA ILE A 438 32.23 -60.51 -28.75
C ILE A 438 32.71 -61.39 -27.51
N SER A 439 32.08 -62.39 -26.83
CA SER A 439 30.69 -62.84 -26.49
C SER A 439 30.70 -64.10 -25.54
N PHE A 440 29.52 -64.66 -25.17
CA PHE A 440 29.19 -65.97 -24.51
C PHE A 440 29.23 -66.18 -22.95
N HIS A 441 28.56 -67.26 -22.48
CA HIS A 441 27.92 -67.51 -21.15
C HIS A 441 28.78 -68.24 -20.07
N ILE A 442 28.45 -68.38 -18.77
CA ILE A 442 27.37 -69.19 -18.09
C ILE A 442 27.28 -68.80 -16.56
N VAL A 443 26.18 -68.25 -15.98
CA VAL A 443 24.98 -68.85 -15.28
C VAL A 443 24.98 -68.74 -13.71
N PHE A 444 23.95 -68.07 -13.15
CA PHE A 444 23.32 -68.15 -11.79
C PHE A 444 24.20 -67.96 -10.51
N LEU A 445 23.76 -67.34 -9.40
CA LEU A 445 22.46 -67.42 -8.69
C LEU A 445 21.98 -66.08 -8.05
N ILE A 446 20.65 -65.92 -7.96
CA ILE A 446 19.83 -65.20 -6.93
C ILE A 446 20.08 -63.68 -6.65
N GLY A 447 19.00 -62.87 -6.72
CA GLY A 447 18.71 -61.87 -5.66
C GLY A 447 19.12 -60.39 -5.82
N LYS A 448 18.98 -59.77 -7.00
CA LYS A 448 19.15 -58.31 -7.22
C LYS A 448 17.86 -57.50 -6.92
N PRO A 449 17.89 -56.14 -6.86
CA PRO A 449 18.99 -55.23 -6.47
C PRO A 449 18.55 -53.99 -5.63
N MET A 450 19.50 -53.29 -4.99
CA MET A 450 19.55 -51.82 -5.13
C MET A 450 20.98 -51.26 -4.96
N ILE A 451 21.41 -50.49 -5.96
CA ILE A 451 22.72 -49.79 -6.09
C ILE A 451 22.31 -48.46 -6.74
N SER A 452 22.39 -47.28 -6.11
CA SER A 452 23.50 -46.60 -5.42
C SER A 452 24.65 -46.17 -6.34
N THR A 453 24.86 -44.86 -6.45
CA THR A 453 26.13 -44.21 -6.87
C THR A 453 26.80 -44.65 -8.19
N PHE A 454 26.31 -44.13 -9.32
CA PHE A 454 27.07 -43.90 -10.57
C PHE A 454 26.41 -42.68 -11.26
N LYS A 455 27.00 -41.49 -11.48
CA LYS A 455 28.37 -40.95 -11.45
C LYS A 455 29.28 -41.34 -12.64
N PHE A 456 30.08 -40.38 -13.12
CA PHE A 456 31.11 -40.46 -14.21
C PHE A 456 30.70 -40.51 -15.72
N PHE A 457 30.20 -39.40 -16.31
CA PHE A 457 30.55 -38.85 -17.67
C PHE A 457 29.86 -37.49 -18.00
N ILE A 458 30.56 -36.47 -18.52
CA ILE A 458 30.16 -35.03 -18.59
C ILE A 458 30.12 -34.26 -17.23
N LEU A 459 31.22 -33.60 -16.85
CA LEU A 459 31.25 -32.44 -15.91
C LEU A 459 32.50 -31.59 -16.16
N LEU A 460 33.69 -32.18 -16.33
CA LEU A 460 34.96 -31.45 -16.50
C LEU A 460 35.08 -30.82 -17.90
N LEU A 461 34.24 -29.81 -18.19
CA LEU A 461 34.54 -28.69 -19.10
C LEU A 461 33.47 -27.58 -18.96
N LEU A 462 33.93 -26.33 -18.88
CA LEU A 462 33.14 -25.07 -18.94
C LEU A 462 32.16 -24.80 -17.78
N GLY A 463 32.71 -24.54 -16.59
CA GLY A 463 32.05 -23.69 -15.60
C GLY A 463 31.96 -22.25 -16.09
N ALA A 464 30.93 -21.94 -16.88
CA ALA A 464 30.69 -20.60 -17.45
C ALA A 464 29.19 -20.24 -17.59
N SER A 465 28.35 -20.62 -16.62
CA SER A 465 27.18 -19.79 -16.23
C SER A 465 26.81 -20.02 -14.76
N THR A 466 27.63 -19.53 -13.84
CA THR A 466 27.10 -19.08 -12.54
C THR A 466 26.55 -17.67 -12.72
N VAL A 467 25.41 -17.38 -12.09
CA VAL A 467 24.63 -16.12 -12.17
C VAL A 467 23.76 -16.02 -13.44
N PHE A 468 22.52 -15.59 -13.22
CA PHE A 468 21.35 -15.59 -14.12
C PHE A 468 20.85 -17.01 -14.51
N ALA A 469 19.58 -17.36 -14.33
CA ALA A 469 18.41 -16.56 -13.93
C ALA A 469 17.68 -17.10 -12.69
N GLN A 470 17.64 -16.30 -11.62
CA GLN A 470 16.46 -16.23 -10.76
C GLN A 470 15.47 -15.26 -11.43
N SER A 471 14.51 -15.74 -12.23
CA SER A 471 13.42 -14.88 -12.73
C SER A 471 12.21 -15.67 -13.25
N SER A 472 11.47 -16.29 -12.35
CA SER A 472 10.02 -16.48 -12.48
C SER A 472 9.36 -16.17 -11.13
N THR A 473 9.69 -14.98 -10.60
CA THR A 473 8.98 -14.38 -9.48
C THR A 473 7.73 -13.70 -10.01
N ASP A 474 6.55 -14.19 -9.65
CA ASP A 474 5.42 -13.27 -9.54
C ASP A 474 5.67 -12.32 -8.36
N SER A 475 5.20 -11.08 -8.49
CA SER A 475 5.39 -10.03 -7.48
C SER A 475 4.53 -10.31 -6.24
N SER A 476 5.02 -10.09 -5.02
CA SER A 476 6.03 -9.09 -4.64
C SER A 476 7.04 -9.62 -3.60
N SER A 477 8.30 -9.80 -4.03
CA SER A 477 9.43 -9.87 -3.09
C SER A 477 9.84 -8.46 -2.68
N THR A 478 10.06 -8.21 -1.39
CA THR A 478 10.67 -6.95 -0.93
C THR A 478 12.17 -6.90 -1.30
N THR A 479 12.83 -5.78 -1.03
CA THR A 479 14.31 -5.73 -1.16
C THR A 479 15.04 -6.35 0.03
N GLU A 480 14.34 -6.85 1.04
CA GLU A 480 14.89 -7.45 2.26
C GLU A 480 14.98 -8.98 2.15
N ASP A 481 13.96 -9.65 1.63
CA ASP A 481 13.91 -11.13 1.51
C ASP A 481 15.17 -11.67 0.79
N LYS A 482 15.55 -11.01 -0.32
CA LYS A 482 16.74 -11.34 -1.13
C LYS A 482 18.07 -11.16 -0.39
N ARG A 483 18.12 -10.36 0.68
CA ARG A 483 19.30 -10.18 1.56
C ARG A 483 19.41 -11.33 2.55
N VAL A 484 18.30 -11.75 3.17
CA VAL A 484 18.28 -12.89 4.12
C VAL A 484 18.73 -14.17 3.43
N TYR A 485 18.27 -14.43 2.19
CA TYR A 485 18.70 -15.58 1.38
C TYR A 485 20.17 -15.53 0.91
N SER A 486 20.90 -14.42 1.11
CA SER A 486 22.29 -14.26 0.69
C SER A 486 23.29 -14.06 1.83
N ASP A 487 22.88 -14.25 3.09
CA ASP A 487 23.81 -14.19 4.22
C ASP A 487 24.73 -15.42 4.31
N LYS A 488 25.97 -15.17 4.73
CA LYS A 488 26.97 -16.23 4.97
C LYS A 488 26.82 -16.91 6.34
N ARG A 489 25.98 -16.36 7.24
CA ARG A 489 25.58 -16.96 8.52
C ARG A 489 24.41 -17.94 8.36
N CYS A 490 23.63 -17.83 7.30
CA CYS A 490 22.45 -18.66 7.04
C CYS A 490 22.86 -20.00 6.39
N LEU A 491 23.17 -20.99 7.24
CA LEU A 491 23.55 -22.32 6.77
C LEU A 491 22.37 -23.03 6.05
N PRO A 492 22.64 -23.84 5.01
CA PRO A 492 21.62 -24.71 4.41
C PRO A 492 20.96 -25.60 5.46
N GLY A 493 19.63 -25.53 5.54
CA GLY A 493 18.83 -26.21 6.58
C GLY A 493 18.46 -25.33 7.78
N CYS A 494 19.09 -24.18 7.99
CA CYS A 494 18.80 -23.25 9.08
C CYS A 494 17.84 -22.10 8.71
N PHE A 495 17.12 -22.23 7.59
CA PHE A 495 16.08 -21.31 7.17
C PHE A 495 14.72 -21.76 7.70
N PHE A 496 14.04 -20.90 8.46
CA PHE A 496 12.62 -21.10 8.75
C PHE A 496 11.82 -20.72 7.50
N LYS A 497 11.02 -21.67 6.98
CA LYS A 497 10.30 -21.52 5.70
C LYS A 497 8.85 -21.05 5.85
N SER A 498 8.42 -20.83 7.08
CA SER A 498 7.18 -20.13 7.44
C SER A 498 7.54 -18.76 8.03
N ASN A 499 6.55 -17.92 8.27
CA ASN A 499 6.66 -16.76 9.16
C ASN A 499 6.13 -17.09 10.58
N ILE A 500 5.00 -17.78 10.68
CA ILE A 500 4.29 -18.06 11.96
C ILE A 500 4.84 -19.32 12.65
N LEU A 501 5.07 -19.24 13.96
CA LEU A 501 5.45 -20.37 14.83
C LEU A 501 4.22 -20.94 15.57
N GLN A 502 3.86 -22.19 15.25
CA GLN A 502 2.68 -22.94 15.72
C GLN A 502 2.92 -24.45 15.52
N ASN A 503 2.14 -25.36 16.12
CA ASN A 503 2.36 -26.82 16.05
C ASN A 503 2.51 -27.33 14.61
N SER A 504 1.68 -26.85 13.69
CA SER A 504 1.74 -27.25 12.27
C SER A 504 2.99 -26.75 11.53
N SER A 505 3.67 -25.71 12.04
CA SER A 505 4.94 -25.19 11.50
C SER A 505 6.19 -25.63 12.27
N LEU A 506 6.06 -26.25 13.46
CA LEU A 506 7.19 -26.83 14.21
C LEU A 506 8.03 -27.79 13.35
N LYS A 507 7.38 -28.61 12.52
CA LYS A 507 8.06 -29.53 11.58
C LYS A 507 8.89 -28.83 10.48
N LEU A 508 8.75 -27.51 10.34
CA LEU A 508 9.55 -26.66 9.46
C LEU A 508 10.57 -25.79 10.23
N PHE A 509 10.55 -25.81 11.57
CA PHE A 509 11.45 -25.02 12.39
C PHE A 509 12.83 -25.69 12.52
N PRO A 510 13.94 -24.97 12.28
CA PRO A 510 15.29 -25.55 12.29
C PRO A 510 15.83 -25.72 13.73
N THR A 511 15.23 -26.61 14.51
CA THR A 511 15.51 -26.84 15.95
C THR A 511 16.98 -27.14 16.29
N ASN A 512 17.77 -27.67 15.35
CA ASN A 512 19.19 -27.97 15.54
C ASN A 512 20.14 -26.79 15.21
N CYS A 513 19.62 -25.61 14.84
CA CYS A 513 20.42 -24.47 14.40
C CYS A 513 20.57 -23.40 15.48
N SER A 514 21.82 -22.97 15.72
CA SER A 514 22.12 -21.83 16.61
C SER A 514 21.91 -20.47 15.95
N THR A 515 21.89 -20.42 14.62
CA THR A 515 21.47 -19.26 13.83
C THR A 515 20.26 -19.66 13.03
N VAL A 516 19.13 -18.96 13.22
CA VAL A 516 17.89 -19.17 12.46
C VAL A 516 17.69 -17.99 11.54
N CYS A 517 17.44 -18.27 10.26
CA CYS A 517 17.17 -17.23 9.25
C CYS A 517 15.70 -17.28 8.84
N ALA A 518 14.99 -16.18 9.07
CA ALA A 518 13.56 -16.02 8.83
C ALA A 518 13.34 -14.98 7.72
N PRO A 519 13.41 -15.38 6.43
CA PRO A 519 13.31 -14.45 5.29
C PRO A 519 11.96 -13.74 5.17
N PHE A 520 10.92 -14.27 5.83
CA PHE A 520 9.58 -13.69 5.91
C PHE A 520 9.30 -13.04 7.29
N GLY A 521 10.34 -12.88 8.12
CA GLY A 521 10.22 -12.60 9.55
C GLY A 521 9.78 -13.81 10.37
N LEU A 522 9.95 -13.74 11.69
CA LEU A 522 9.43 -14.69 12.67
C LEU A 522 8.25 -14.03 13.41
N HIS A 523 7.08 -14.65 13.35
CA HIS A 523 5.86 -14.19 14.00
C HIS A 523 5.40 -15.17 15.09
N ILE A 524 5.05 -14.60 16.24
CA ILE A 524 4.42 -15.27 17.38
C ILE A 524 3.15 -14.46 17.67
N GLY A 525 1.99 -15.06 17.51
CA GLY A 525 0.73 -14.32 17.37
C GLY A 525 -0.41 -14.88 18.21
N VAL A 526 -1.64 -14.47 17.86
CA VAL A 526 -2.87 -15.07 18.43
C VAL A 526 -3.11 -16.49 17.88
N GLU A 527 -2.53 -16.76 16.72
CA GLU A 527 -2.47 -18.04 16.03
C GLU A 527 -1.37 -19.00 16.54
N THR A 528 -0.49 -18.54 17.45
CA THR A 528 0.47 -19.43 18.13
C THR A 528 -0.25 -20.28 19.18
N ASP A 529 -0.45 -21.55 18.85
CA ASP A 529 -1.07 -22.59 19.67
C ASP A 529 -0.08 -23.32 20.62
N LEU A 530 1.12 -22.77 20.78
CA LEU A 530 2.21 -23.32 21.59
C LEU A 530 2.20 -22.74 23.01
N ASN A 531 2.29 -23.58 24.03
CA ASN A 531 2.52 -23.12 25.40
C ASN A 531 3.99 -22.70 25.64
N GLU A 532 4.25 -22.03 26.76
CA GLU A 532 5.58 -21.49 27.10
C GLU A 532 6.68 -22.57 27.19
N SER A 533 6.34 -23.80 27.58
CA SER A 533 7.27 -24.93 27.59
C SER A 533 7.58 -25.44 26.18
N GLN A 534 6.59 -25.50 25.28
CA GLN A 534 6.80 -25.87 23.87
C GLN A 534 7.61 -24.81 23.14
N MET A 535 7.34 -23.53 23.39
CA MET A 535 8.12 -22.40 22.88
C MET A 535 9.58 -22.49 23.34
N THR A 536 9.80 -22.71 24.64
CA THR A 536 11.14 -22.83 25.23
C THR A 536 11.90 -24.03 24.64
N GLU A 537 11.27 -25.21 24.56
CA GLU A 537 11.88 -26.43 23.97
C GLU A 537 12.21 -26.27 22.48
N THR A 538 11.38 -25.54 21.73
CA THR A 538 11.59 -25.26 20.30
C THR A 538 12.74 -24.27 20.07
N LEU A 539 12.82 -23.24 20.91
CA LEU A 539 13.75 -22.11 20.76
C LEU A 539 15.06 -22.29 21.54
N LYS A 540 15.20 -23.34 22.37
CA LYS A 540 16.35 -23.60 23.28
C LYS A 540 17.75 -23.59 22.66
N ASN A 541 17.87 -23.65 21.34
CA ASN A 541 19.15 -23.65 20.63
C ASN A 541 19.42 -22.31 19.92
N VAL A 542 18.41 -21.46 19.73
CA VAL A 542 18.48 -20.23 18.94
C VAL A 542 19.27 -19.16 19.70
N LYS A 543 20.47 -18.86 19.20
CA LYS A 543 21.34 -17.76 19.69
C LYS A 543 21.30 -16.53 18.79
N ASN A 544 21.16 -16.75 17.48
CA ASN A 544 21.12 -15.68 16.48
C ASN A 544 19.84 -15.78 15.65
N LEU A 545 19.12 -14.68 15.49
CA LEU A 545 18.02 -14.54 14.53
C LEU A 545 18.44 -13.59 13.41
N VAL A 546 18.18 -13.96 12.16
CA VAL A 546 18.41 -13.12 10.98
C VAL A 546 17.08 -12.94 10.26
N GLY A 547 16.52 -11.73 10.29
CA GLY A 547 15.15 -11.39 9.92
C GLY A 547 14.40 -10.66 11.03
N SER A 548 13.26 -10.05 10.69
CA SER A 548 12.36 -9.37 11.64
C SER A 548 11.76 -10.32 12.67
N LEU A 549 11.43 -9.82 13.86
CA LEU A 549 10.69 -10.54 14.90
C LEU A 549 9.43 -9.76 15.28
N THR A 550 8.27 -10.40 15.33
CA THR A 550 7.01 -9.76 15.73
C THR A 550 6.23 -10.65 16.69
N ILE A 551 5.96 -10.13 17.89
CA ILE A 551 5.22 -10.81 18.95
C ILE A 551 3.97 -9.97 19.24
N MET A 552 2.78 -10.46 18.86
CA MET A 552 1.54 -9.69 19.04
C MET A 552 0.33 -10.47 19.55
N ARG A 553 -0.51 -9.82 20.35
CA ARG A 553 -1.79 -10.35 20.85
C ARG A 553 -1.67 -11.72 21.53
N THR A 554 -0.49 -12.01 22.08
CA THR A 554 -0.22 -13.26 22.80
C THR A 554 -0.70 -13.18 24.24
N LYS A 555 -0.88 -14.35 24.88
CA LYS A 555 -1.17 -14.48 26.32
C LYS A 555 0.10 -14.67 27.16
N PHE A 556 1.30 -14.53 26.58
CA PHE A 556 2.55 -14.72 27.30
C PHE A 556 2.87 -13.53 28.21
N LYS A 557 3.33 -13.81 29.42
CA LYS A 557 3.71 -12.77 30.40
C LYS A 557 5.10 -12.17 30.14
N SER A 558 5.91 -12.87 29.36
CA SER A 558 7.26 -12.48 28.94
C SER A 558 7.63 -13.16 27.63
N CYS A 559 8.77 -12.82 27.05
CA CYS A 559 9.41 -13.55 25.97
C CYS A 559 10.53 -14.48 26.47
N ASN A 560 10.48 -14.95 27.73
CA ASN A 560 11.55 -15.75 28.36
C ASN A 560 11.89 -17.05 27.60
N PHE A 561 11.01 -17.56 26.74
CA PHE A 561 11.32 -18.65 25.80
C PHE A 561 12.45 -18.32 24.80
N PHE A 562 12.83 -17.04 24.66
CA PHE A 562 14.03 -16.56 23.97
C PHE A 562 15.24 -16.36 24.91
N GLU A 563 15.29 -17.01 26.09
CA GLU A 563 16.37 -16.84 27.09
C GLU A 563 17.78 -16.84 26.46
N LYS A 564 18.06 -17.72 25.49
CA LYS A 564 19.39 -17.88 24.88
C LYS A 564 19.62 -17.03 23.62
N LEU A 565 18.68 -16.18 23.23
CA LEU A 565 18.81 -15.30 22.07
C LEU A 565 19.79 -14.17 22.38
N GLU A 566 20.97 -14.23 21.79
CA GLU A 566 22.07 -13.29 21.99
C GLU A 566 22.04 -12.14 20.96
N TYR A 567 21.50 -12.39 19.77
CA TYR A 567 21.73 -11.57 18.59
C TYR A 567 20.54 -11.54 17.62
N ILE A 568 20.10 -10.35 17.18
CA ILE A 568 19.09 -10.20 16.11
C ILE A 568 19.62 -9.25 15.02
N ASP A 569 19.55 -9.68 13.76
CA ASP A 569 19.91 -8.86 12.59
C ASP A 569 18.75 -8.73 11.59
N CYS A 570 18.19 -7.52 11.50
CA CYS A 570 17.03 -7.20 10.67
C CYS A 570 17.38 -6.52 9.31
N TYR A 571 18.66 -6.44 8.94
CA TYR A 571 19.16 -5.71 7.78
C TYR A 571 18.76 -4.22 7.70
N ASN A 572 17.72 -3.91 6.93
CA ASN A 572 17.49 -2.59 6.35
C ASN A 572 16.00 -2.28 6.31
N LYS A 573 15.48 -1.73 7.41
CA LYS A 573 14.07 -1.49 7.78
C LYS A 573 13.30 -2.65 8.46
N GLY A 574 13.88 -3.84 8.59
CA GLY A 574 13.30 -4.89 9.42
C GLY A 574 13.20 -4.51 10.91
N THR A 575 12.29 -5.16 11.64
CA THR A 575 11.80 -4.69 12.95
C THR A 575 11.79 -5.76 14.03
N LEU A 576 12.04 -5.36 15.28
CA LEU A 576 11.62 -6.07 16.49
C LEU A 576 10.34 -5.40 16.99
N ARG A 577 9.23 -6.11 16.93
CA ARG A 577 7.91 -5.67 17.40
C ARG A 577 7.41 -6.51 18.55
N ILE A 578 7.02 -5.86 19.64
CA ILE A 578 6.33 -6.49 20.77
C ILE A 578 5.10 -5.63 21.07
N ILE A 579 3.95 -6.00 20.49
CA ILE A 579 2.79 -5.11 20.42
C ILE A 579 1.46 -5.76 20.81
N MET A 580 0.58 -5.02 21.49
CA MET A 580 -0.77 -5.48 21.87
C MET A 580 -0.83 -6.77 22.71
N ASN A 581 0.21 -7.13 23.47
CA ASN A 581 0.19 -8.29 24.35
C ASN A 581 -0.38 -7.88 25.72
N SER A 582 -1.64 -8.23 26.02
CA SER A 582 -2.33 -7.76 27.24
C SER A 582 -1.68 -8.28 28.52
N GLU A 583 -1.30 -9.56 28.53
CA GLU A 583 -0.75 -10.25 29.72
C GLU A 583 0.74 -10.00 29.94
N MET A 584 1.42 -9.38 28.97
CA MET A 584 2.86 -9.23 28.99
C MET A 584 3.31 -8.18 30.00
N THR A 585 4.06 -8.61 31.02
CA THR A 585 4.59 -7.75 32.08
C THR A 585 5.99 -7.21 31.78
N GLU A 586 6.73 -7.90 30.90
CA GLU A 586 8.10 -7.56 30.50
C GLU A 586 8.50 -8.20 29.16
N VAL A 587 9.64 -7.81 28.58
CA VAL A 587 10.21 -8.51 27.42
C VAL A 587 11.00 -9.75 27.85
N GLY A 588 11.95 -9.63 28.79
CA GLY A 588 12.67 -10.79 29.35
C GLY A 588 13.69 -11.47 28.41
N MET A 589 14.10 -10.82 27.32
CA MET A 589 15.19 -11.30 26.45
C MET A 589 16.56 -10.97 27.08
N THR A 590 16.85 -11.54 28.24
CA THR A 590 17.93 -11.09 29.15
C THR A 590 19.34 -11.22 28.58
N ASN A 591 19.63 -12.26 27.78
CA ASN A 591 20.93 -12.46 27.14
C ASN A 591 21.09 -11.75 25.78
N LEU A 592 20.03 -11.06 25.29
CA LEU A 592 20.10 -10.31 24.04
C LEU A 592 21.09 -9.15 24.22
N ASN A 593 22.18 -9.19 23.45
CA ASN A 593 23.27 -8.22 23.57
C ASN A 593 23.46 -7.37 22.31
N ARG A 594 22.86 -7.74 21.17
CA ARG A 594 23.12 -7.12 19.86
C ARG A 594 21.87 -7.06 18.98
N ILE A 595 21.53 -5.87 18.50
CA ILE A 595 20.37 -5.64 17.61
C ILE A 595 20.64 -4.64 16.47
N SER A 596 20.10 -4.89 15.26
CA SER A 596 20.10 -3.94 14.12
C SER A 596 18.71 -3.52 13.65
N CYS A 597 17.68 -3.90 14.39
CA CYS A 597 16.27 -3.69 14.07
C CYS A 597 15.76 -2.33 14.56
N ILE A 598 14.75 -1.77 13.88
CA ILE A 598 13.85 -0.79 14.50
C ILE A 598 13.13 -1.50 15.66
N VAL A 599 13.11 -0.90 16.84
CA VAL A 599 12.52 -1.51 18.06
C VAL A 599 11.22 -0.80 18.41
N GLU A 600 10.10 -1.50 18.32
CA GLU A 600 8.75 -0.99 18.58
C GLU A 600 8.07 -1.84 19.66
N ILE A 601 7.91 -1.27 20.86
CA ILE A 601 7.31 -1.94 22.02
C ILE A 601 6.10 -1.14 22.49
N ALA A 602 4.89 -1.58 22.12
CA ALA A 602 3.72 -0.72 22.17
C ALA A 602 2.39 -1.41 22.52
N ASN A 603 1.52 -0.69 23.23
CA ASN A 603 0.17 -1.15 23.62
C ASN A 603 0.15 -2.44 24.47
N ASN A 604 1.22 -2.75 25.21
CA ASN A 604 1.27 -3.87 26.13
C ASN A 604 0.81 -3.38 27.53
N ALA A 605 -0.49 -3.47 27.80
CA ALA A 605 -1.15 -2.75 28.89
C ALA A 605 -0.58 -3.06 30.29
N ASN A 606 -0.19 -4.32 30.54
CA ASN A 606 0.39 -4.76 31.82
C ASN A 606 1.93 -4.68 31.85
N MET A 607 2.60 -4.19 30.79
CA MET A 607 4.07 -4.14 30.74
C MET A 607 4.62 -3.04 31.63
N VAL A 608 5.34 -3.42 32.68
CA VAL A 608 5.87 -2.50 33.70
C VAL A 608 7.38 -2.24 33.56
N ARG A 609 8.11 -3.17 32.95
CA ARG A 609 9.56 -3.06 32.72
C ARG A 609 9.93 -3.56 31.33
N LEU A 610 11.04 -3.07 30.80
CA LEU A 610 11.60 -3.56 29.55
C LEU A 610 12.25 -4.95 29.74
N ASN A 611 13.28 -5.04 30.59
CA ASN A 611 14.10 -6.23 30.85
C ASN A 611 14.80 -6.81 29.60
N ILE A 612 15.62 -5.97 28.96
CA ILE A 612 16.64 -6.37 27.97
C ILE A 612 18.02 -5.74 28.30
N PRO A 613 18.59 -6.02 29.49
CA PRO A 613 19.65 -5.21 30.11
C PRO A 613 20.95 -5.05 29.30
N ASN A 614 21.25 -5.95 28.36
CA ASN A 614 22.54 -5.99 27.66
C ASN A 614 22.51 -5.43 26.21
N VAL A 615 21.37 -4.92 25.72
CA VAL A 615 21.16 -4.70 24.28
C VAL A 615 21.93 -3.51 23.70
N THR A 616 22.99 -3.80 22.93
CA THR A 616 23.75 -2.81 22.15
C THR A 616 23.31 -2.76 20.68
N PRO A 617 23.01 -1.57 20.13
CA PRO A 617 22.77 -1.40 18.69
C PRO A 617 23.99 -1.71 17.82
N PHE A 618 23.77 -2.19 16.59
CA PHE A 618 24.77 -2.24 15.53
C PHE A 618 24.14 -2.01 14.15
N PHE A 619 24.92 -1.46 13.21
CA PHE A 619 24.49 -1.30 11.82
C PHE A 619 24.75 -2.58 11.03
N SER A 620 23.71 -3.09 10.35
CA SER A 620 23.84 -4.26 9.50
C SER A 620 24.69 -3.97 8.27
N LYS A 621 25.41 -4.96 7.78
CA LYS A 621 26.23 -4.80 6.56
C LYS A 621 25.27 -4.69 5.36
N ASN A 622 25.39 -3.60 4.62
CA ASN A 622 24.47 -3.19 3.54
C ASN A 622 23.12 -2.60 4.03
N ALA A 623 23.07 -2.00 5.21
CA ALA A 623 22.02 -1.04 5.58
C ALA A 623 22.32 0.34 4.95
N ASN A 624 21.27 1.03 4.49
CA ASN A 624 21.35 2.39 3.93
C ASN A 624 21.06 3.48 4.99
N PHE A 625 20.94 3.12 6.27
CA PHE A 625 20.57 4.01 7.36
C PHE A 625 21.71 4.13 8.38
N SER A 626 21.93 5.35 8.87
CA SER A 626 23.00 5.73 9.80
C SER A 626 22.55 5.79 11.28
N LEU A 627 21.28 5.43 11.54
CA LEU A 627 20.58 5.58 12.82
C LEU A 627 19.78 4.29 13.13
N LEU A 628 19.70 3.91 14.41
CA LEU A 628 18.71 2.94 14.92
C LEU A 628 17.52 3.71 15.49
N GLU A 629 16.30 3.21 15.29
CA GLU A 629 15.07 3.85 15.76
C GLU A 629 14.40 3.00 16.85
N ILE A 630 14.03 3.66 17.96
CA ILE A 630 13.40 3.01 19.13
C ILE A 630 12.14 3.78 19.52
N GLU A 631 11.05 3.04 19.73
CA GLU A 631 9.74 3.56 20.14
C GLU A 631 9.12 2.76 21.30
N PHE A 632 8.62 3.47 22.31
CA PHE A 632 7.88 2.89 23.43
C PHE A 632 6.56 3.67 23.63
N TYR A 633 5.38 3.10 23.32
CA TYR A 633 4.13 3.86 23.44
C TYR A 633 2.91 3.04 23.84
N GLY A 634 2.07 3.57 24.73
CA GLY A 634 0.83 2.92 25.16
C GLY A 634 0.98 1.65 26.01
N ASN A 635 2.19 1.38 26.55
CA ASN A 635 2.39 0.40 27.61
C ASN A 635 1.80 0.92 28.95
N SER A 636 1.99 0.20 30.07
CA SER A 636 1.45 0.61 31.37
C SER A 636 1.84 2.05 31.76
N ASP A 637 0.97 2.77 32.49
CA ASP A 637 1.33 4.05 33.12
C ASP A 637 2.51 3.92 34.11
N THR A 638 2.81 2.69 34.55
CA THR A 638 3.97 2.34 35.39
C THR A 638 5.20 1.88 34.61
N PHE A 639 5.11 1.76 33.27
CA PHE A 639 6.20 1.30 32.41
C PHE A 639 7.46 2.16 32.59
N CYS A 640 8.58 1.48 32.83
CA CYS A 640 9.88 2.14 32.93
C CYS A 640 11.00 1.37 32.20
N VAL A 641 12.02 2.12 31.78
CA VAL A 641 13.29 1.62 31.23
C VAL A 641 14.38 1.90 32.27
N THR A 642 15.29 0.97 32.53
CA THR A 642 16.39 1.22 33.47
C THR A 642 17.43 2.17 32.86
N ILE A 643 18.26 2.77 33.72
CA ILE A 643 19.37 3.60 33.25
C ILE A 643 20.38 2.73 32.48
N GLU A 644 20.65 1.50 32.95
CA GLU A 644 21.56 0.54 32.31
C GLU A 644 21.07 0.15 30.90
N GLU A 645 19.77 -0.15 30.74
CA GLU A 645 19.18 -0.43 29.43
C GLU A 645 19.35 0.75 28.45
N MET A 646 19.08 1.97 28.90
CA MET A 646 19.24 3.16 28.07
C MET A 646 20.73 3.51 27.81
N MET A 647 21.65 3.16 28.71
CA MET A 647 23.09 3.27 28.47
C MET A 647 23.51 2.44 27.25
N HIS A 648 23.10 1.18 27.17
CA HIS A 648 23.42 0.29 26.05
C HIS A 648 22.65 0.64 24.77
N LEU A 649 21.33 0.90 24.85
CA LEU A 649 20.51 1.30 23.70
C LEU A 649 20.96 2.65 23.08
N SER A 650 21.67 3.48 23.83
CA SER A 650 22.24 4.77 23.36
C SER A 650 23.73 4.71 22.98
N GLU A 651 24.36 3.53 22.89
CA GLU A 651 25.79 3.43 22.56
C GLU A 651 26.14 3.87 21.12
N LYS A 652 25.29 3.56 20.15
CA LYS A 652 25.47 3.98 18.74
C LYS A 652 24.49 5.10 18.41
N ASN A 653 24.55 5.60 17.18
CA ASN A 653 23.58 6.58 16.68
C ASN A 653 22.18 5.97 16.75
N THR A 654 21.44 6.38 17.75
CA THR A 654 20.08 5.95 18.07
C THR A 654 19.24 7.21 18.13
N ILE A 655 18.15 7.24 17.37
CA ILE A 655 17.06 8.18 17.54
C ILE A 655 15.98 7.55 18.42
N LEU A 656 15.45 8.36 19.33
CA LEU A 656 14.13 8.11 19.88
C LEU A 656 13.13 8.68 18.87
N ASP A 657 12.08 7.93 18.59
CA ASP A 657 10.78 8.50 18.23
C ASP A 657 10.74 9.49 17.05
N ARG A 658 10.82 8.97 15.81
CA ARG A 658 10.64 9.78 14.58
C ARG A 658 9.29 10.50 14.54
N PHE A 659 8.26 9.97 15.20
CA PHE A 659 6.86 10.38 15.02
C PHE A 659 6.20 11.04 16.24
N GLY A 660 6.95 11.36 17.32
CA GLY A 660 6.41 12.02 18.52
C GLY A 660 5.42 11.17 19.35
N ARG A 661 5.52 9.85 19.24
CA ARG A 661 4.65 8.84 19.85
C ARG A 661 5.14 8.34 21.21
N THR A 662 6.44 8.44 21.49
CA THR A 662 7.08 7.72 22.60
C THR A 662 6.80 8.35 23.96
N THR A 663 6.41 7.48 24.89
CA THR A 663 6.03 7.80 26.27
C THR A 663 6.73 6.82 27.22
N GLY A 664 7.80 7.27 27.88
CA GLY A 664 8.54 6.46 28.85
C GLY A 664 8.93 7.23 30.11
N LYS A 665 9.40 6.46 31.10
CA LYS A 665 9.99 6.95 32.36
C LYS A 665 11.24 6.13 32.65
N TYR A 666 12.22 6.70 33.33
CA TYR A 666 13.31 5.90 33.89
C TYR A 666 12.85 5.20 35.15
N CYS A 667 13.25 3.93 35.35
CA CYS A 667 13.00 3.22 36.60
C CYS A 667 13.71 3.92 37.77
N GLU A 668 13.23 3.71 39.00
CA GLU A 668 14.00 4.12 40.19
C GLU A 668 15.32 3.35 40.27
N VAL A 669 16.38 4.01 40.74
CA VAL A 669 17.62 3.30 41.09
C VAL A 669 17.38 2.55 42.40
N THR A 670 17.60 1.23 42.37
CA THR A 670 17.31 0.30 43.49
C THR A 670 18.56 -0.21 44.19
N ASP A 671 19.68 -0.42 43.48
CA ASP A 671 21.01 -0.66 44.08
C ASP A 671 22.11 -0.26 43.05
N PRO A 672 23.16 0.53 43.41
CA PRO A 672 24.19 0.97 42.45
C PRO A 672 25.33 -0.04 42.17
N THR A 673 25.30 -1.23 42.78
CA THR A 673 26.49 -2.10 42.93
C THR A 673 26.99 -2.81 41.67
N THR A 674 26.28 -2.75 40.54
CA THR A 674 26.63 -3.43 39.28
C THR A 674 27.52 -2.63 38.32
N TYR A 675 27.57 -1.29 38.42
CA TYR A 675 28.18 -0.44 37.39
C TYR A 675 29.44 0.31 37.87
N PRO A 676 30.52 0.38 37.07
CA PRO A 676 31.78 1.05 37.46
C PRO A 676 31.71 2.59 37.51
N ALA A 677 30.57 3.21 37.21
CA ALA A 677 30.40 4.66 37.14
C ALA A 677 29.20 5.10 38.00
N LYS A 678 29.46 5.94 39.01
CA LYS A 678 28.48 6.31 40.04
C LYS A 678 27.21 6.93 39.44
N ILE A 679 26.07 6.29 39.71
CA ILE A 679 24.73 6.79 39.41
C ILE A 679 24.18 7.51 40.65
N CYS A 680 23.62 8.70 40.47
CA CYS A 680 22.95 9.45 41.54
C CYS A 680 21.51 9.78 41.14
N ASP A 681 20.55 9.44 42.00
CA ASP A 681 19.11 9.56 41.71
C ASP A 681 18.53 10.86 42.29
N VAL A 682 18.40 11.89 41.46
CA VAL A 682 17.92 13.23 41.87
C VAL A 682 16.41 13.26 42.15
N ARG A 683 15.68 12.15 41.95
CA ARG A 683 14.29 12.01 42.42
C ARG A 683 14.22 11.75 43.92
N LYS A 684 15.33 11.37 44.56
CA LYS A 684 15.42 10.96 45.97
C LYS A 684 16.16 11.97 46.86
N THR A 685 16.74 13.02 46.30
CA THR A 685 17.53 14.05 47.03
C THR A 685 17.52 15.41 46.32
N SER A 686 17.62 16.51 47.06
CA SER A 686 17.94 17.84 46.51
C SER A 686 19.40 17.95 46.07
N LEU A 687 19.77 18.97 45.28
CA LEU A 687 21.16 19.22 44.88
C LEU A 687 22.05 19.53 46.10
N GLU A 688 21.51 20.26 47.07
CA GLU A 688 22.13 20.50 48.40
C GLU A 688 22.57 19.20 49.07
N ASN A 689 21.76 18.15 49.02
CA ASN A 689 22.04 16.85 49.67
C ASN A 689 22.60 15.80 48.70
N LEU A 690 22.80 16.14 47.42
CA LEU A 690 23.40 15.25 46.43
C LEU A 690 24.85 14.91 46.80
N ASP A 691 25.23 13.66 46.57
CA ASP A 691 26.61 13.20 46.69
C ASP A 691 27.55 13.89 45.69
N THR A 692 28.85 13.95 45.99
CA THR A 692 29.87 14.29 44.99
C THR A 692 30.29 13.06 44.17
N GLY A 693 30.94 13.30 43.02
CA GLY A 693 31.49 12.25 42.15
C GLY A 693 30.44 11.50 41.33
N CYS A 694 29.23 12.04 41.20
CA CYS A 694 28.18 11.50 40.32
C CYS A 694 28.61 11.58 38.85
N VAL A 695 28.62 10.45 38.14
CA VAL A 695 28.95 10.38 36.70
C VAL A 695 27.67 10.33 35.87
N ASN A 696 26.65 9.64 36.37
CA ASN A 696 25.33 9.54 35.74
C ASN A 696 24.26 10.10 36.67
N ILE A 697 23.40 10.98 36.17
CA ILE A 697 22.22 11.47 36.91
C ILE A 697 20.99 10.70 36.44
N GLY A 698 20.22 10.16 37.38
CA GLY A 698 18.93 9.54 37.15
C GLY A 698 17.78 10.45 37.56
N GLY A 699 16.90 10.81 36.63
CA GLY A 699 15.81 11.76 36.83
C GLY A 699 16.08 13.15 36.24
N ASP A 700 15.07 14.02 36.33
CA ASP A 700 15.17 15.41 35.87
C ASP A 700 16.09 16.21 36.79
N LEU A 701 17.20 16.73 36.24
CA LEU A 701 18.09 17.64 36.94
C LEU A 701 17.53 19.07 36.81
N ILE A 702 16.99 19.59 37.92
CA ILE A 702 16.44 20.94 38.03
C ILE A 702 17.36 21.79 38.92
N ILE A 703 17.70 22.99 38.46
CA ILE A 703 18.53 23.97 39.17
C ILE A 703 17.75 25.29 39.22
N GLU A 704 17.41 25.75 40.42
CA GLU A 704 16.67 27.00 40.68
C GLU A 704 17.55 28.04 41.41
N GLY A 705 17.07 29.28 41.54
CA GLY A 705 17.76 30.41 42.21
C GLY A 705 17.99 30.31 43.73
N LYS A 706 18.22 29.09 44.20
CA LYS A 706 18.64 28.68 45.56
C LYS A 706 19.76 27.61 45.50
N ASP A 707 20.00 27.03 44.33
CA ASP A 707 20.85 25.87 44.10
C ASP A 707 22.23 26.26 43.54
N GLU A 708 22.48 27.54 43.22
CA GLU A 708 23.76 28.01 42.65
C GLU A 708 24.96 27.67 43.54
N GLY A 709 24.79 27.66 44.87
CA GLY A 709 25.84 27.28 45.82
C GLY A 709 26.27 25.81 45.75
N TYR A 710 25.51 24.96 45.05
CA TYR A 710 25.68 23.50 45.04
C TYR A 710 26.04 22.92 43.66
N VAL A 711 26.03 23.73 42.59
CA VAL A 711 26.25 23.26 41.21
C VAL A 711 27.59 22.58 40.97
N GLN A 712 28.62 22.89 41.78
CA GLN A 712 29.94 22.25 41.71
C GLN A 712 29.90 20.73 41.95
N LYS A 713 28.85 20.21 42.60
CA LYS A 713 28.62 18.76 42.76
C LYS A 713 28.42 18.01 41.43
N LEU A 714 28.12 18.75 40.36
CA LEU A 714 27.87 18.24 39.02
C LEU A 714 29.13 18.16 38.15
N GLU A 715 30.31 18.59 38.63
CA GLU A 715 31.55 18.67 37.84
C GLU A 715 31.99 17.34 37.20
N SER A 716 31.53 16.21 37.74
CA SER A 716 31.84 14.85 37.30
C SER A 716 30.78 14.23 36.37
N VAL A 717 29.65 14.92 36.14
CA VAL A 717 28.51 14.36 35.41
C VAL A 717 28.81 14.29 33.91
N GLU A 718 28.74 13.08 33.36
CA GLU A 718 28.88 12.81 31.93
C GLU A 718 27.53 12.52 31.26
N ASN A 719 26.52 12.01 31.97
CA ASN A 719 25.23 11.65 31.37
C ASN A 719 24.05 12.03 32.29
N ILE A 720 22.98 12.57 31.70
CA ILE A 720 21.70 12.83 32.38
C ILE A 720 20.61 11.96 31.74
N TYR A 721 20.02 11.06 32.53
CA TYR A 721 18.89 10.21 32.19
C TYR A 721 17.60 10.84 32.73
N GLY A 722 17.16 11.87 32.01
CA GLY A 722 16.08 12.80 32.35
C GLY A 722 16.25 14.10 31.58
N ARG A 723 15.51 15.14 31.97
CA ARG A 723 15.68 16.51 31.45
C ARG A 723 16.76 17.27 32.24
N LEU A 724 17.35 18.27 31.60
CA LEU A 724 18.13 19.33 32.26
C LEU A 724 17.31 20.63 32.26
N GLN A 725 17.08 21.22 33.42
CA GLN A 725 16.31 22.46 33.58
C GLN A 725 17.05 23.45 34.49
N ILE A 726 17.33 24.65 34.00
CA ILE A 726 17.97 25.74 34.77
C ILE A 726 17.04 26.96 34.72
N SER A 727 16.53 27.43 35.86
CA SER A 727 15.50 28.48 35.84
C SER A 727 15.60 29.48 36.99
N GLY A 728 15.54 30.78 36.64
CA GLY A 728 15.54 31.88 37.61
C GLY A 728 16.81 31.97 38.45
N THR A 729 17.95 31.52 37.92
CA THR A 729 19.26 31.56 38.59
C THR A 729 20.04 32.83 38.27
N ASN A 730 21.02 33.14 39.12
CA ASN A 730 22.02 34.18 38.90
C ASN A 730 23.33 33.61 38.29
N LEU A 731 23.29 32.41 37.70
CA LEU A 731 24.44 31.78 37.06
C LEU A 731 24.82 32.55 35.78
N SER A 732 26.11 32.84 35.61
CA SER A 732 26.64 33.48 34.40
C SER A 732 27.00 32.49 33.30
N ASN A 733 27.35 31.24 33.65
CA ASN A 733 27.69 30.19 32.70
C ASN A 733 27.29 28.77 33.15
N THR A 734 27.51 27.78 32.27
CA THR A 734 27.27 26.34 32.54
C THR A 734 28.53 25.49 32.73
N ASP A 735 29.69 26.08 33.06
CA ASP A 735 30.99 25.37 33.12
C ASP A 735 31.02 24.18 34.09
N PHE A 736 30.18 24.21 35.13
CA PHE A 736 30.02 23.10 36.08
C PHE A 736 29.44 21.82 35.45
N LEU A 737 28.90 21.90 34.23
CA LEU A 737 28.52 20.77 33.37
C LEU A 737 29.57 20.50 32.27
N GLY A 738 30.81 20.97 32.43
CA GLY A 738 31.87 20.88 31.42
C GLY A 738 32.19 19.45 30.93
N LYS A 739 31.90 18.41 31.74
CA LYS A 739 32.04 16.99 31.37
C LYS A 739 30.80 16.36 30.74
N LEU A 740 29.65 17.05 30.70
CA LEU A 740 28.36 16.51 30.24
C LEU A 740 28.45 16.12 28.75
N GLN A 741 28.27 14.83 28.47
CA GLN A 741 28.37 14.24 27.13
C GLN A 741 27.02 13.92 26.52
N LYS A 742 26.03 13.53 27.33
CA LYS A 742 24.71 13.11 26.85
C LYS A 742 23.58 13.60 27.77
N VAL A 743 22.49 14.07 27.17
CA VAL A 743 21.19 14.28 27.86
C VAL A 743 20.13 13.47 27.13
N MET A 744 19.35 12.67 27.86
CA MET A 744 18.40 11.71 27.27
C MET A 744 17.04 11.78 27.97
N SER A 745 16.05 12.36 27.30
CA SER A 745 14.66 12.32 27.76
C SER A 745 13.79 11.39 26.92
N ILE A 746 13.11 10.49 27.61
CA ILE A 746 11.99 9.68 27.11
C ILE A 746 10.63 10.21 27.59
N THR A 747 10.60 11.36 28.28
CA THR A 747 9.36 11.99 28.75
C THR A 747 8.75 12.85 27.66
N LYS A 748 7.46 12.69 27.41
CA LYS A 748 6.73 13.50 26.43
C LYS A 748 6.52 14.95 26.89
N ASP A 749 6.20 15.82 25.94
CA ASP A 749 5.61 17.16 26.11
C ASP A 749 6.48 18.23 26.83
N LYS A 750 7.75 17.93 27.14
CA LYS A 750 8.71 18.89 27.74
C LYS A 750 10.07 18.88 27.02
N PRO A 751 10.78 20.01 26.89
CA PRO A 751 12.14 20.05 26.34
C PRO A 751 13.10 19.15 27.13
N THR A 752 14.08 18.57 26.43
CA THR A 752 15.15 17.77 27.03
C THR A 752 16.20 18.65 27.73
N ILE A 753 16.45 19.85 27.20
CA ILE A 753 17.20 20.91 27.87
C ILE A 753 16.34 22.18 27.87
N GLN A 754 16.19 22.81 29.04
CA GLN A 754 15.35 23.99 29.25
C GLN A 754 16.10 25.03 30.10
N MET A 755 16.25 26.26 29.62
CA MET A 755 16.92 27.34 30.35
C MET A 755 16.08 28.62 30.33
N ASP A 756 15.39 28.94 31.42
CA ASP A 756 14.38 30.02 31.45
C ASP A 756 14.64 31.09 32.52
N ASN A 757 14.56 32.37 32.15
CA ASN A 757 14.63 33.53 33.07
C ASN A 757 15.98 33.68 33.82
N ASN A 758 17.09 33.16 33.29
CA ASN A 758 18.42 33.31 33.89
C ASN A 758 19.08 34.57 33.32
N HIS A 759 18.72 35.76 33.82
CA HIS A 759 19.13 37.03 33.22
C HIS A 759 20.64 37.30 33.19
N ALA A 760 21.41 36.63 34.07
CA ALA A 760 22.88 36.70 34.10
C ALA A 760 23.58 35.74 33.13
N LEU A 761 22.85 34.74 32.59
CA LEU A 761 23.43 33.62 31.83
C LEU A 761 23.77 34.03 30.40
N SER A 762 25.06 34.23 30.12
CA SER A 762 25.57 34.60 28.79
C SER A 762 26.37 33.52 28.07
N ASP A 763 26.86 32.50 28.80
CA ASP A 763 27.59 31.37 28.22
C ASP A 763 26.89 30.04 28.57
N VAL A 764 26.46 29.30 27.54
CA VAL A 764 25.84 27.96 27.68
C VAL A 764 26.70 26.86 27.07
N THR A 765 28.02 27.06 27.00
CA THR A 765 28.96 26.09 26.46
C THR A 765 28.89 24.79 27.26
N LEU A 766 28.57 23.70 26.57
CA LEU A 766 28.65 22.34 27.07
C LEU A 766 29.71 21.60 26.23
N PRO A 767 31.01 21.82 26.51
CA PRO A 767 32.09 21.52 25.55
C PRO A 767 32.27 20.02 25.30
N SER A 768 31.90 19.18 26.28
CA SER A 768 31.91 17.72 26.15
C SER A 768 30.65 17.14 25.49
N LEU A 769 29.61 17.96 25.22
CA LEU A 769 28.30 17.48 24.78
C LEU A 769 28.41 16.87 23.39
N LYS A 770 28.08 15.58 23.29
CA LYS A 770 28.12 14.79 22.06
C LYS A 770 26.72 14.56 21.50
N ARG A 771 25.72 14.30 22.35
CA ARG A 771 24.37 13.90 21.91
C ARG A 771 23.24 14.37 22.83
N ILE A 772 22.14 14.79 22.21
CA ILE A 772 20.83 14.98 22.83
C ILE A 772 19.88 13.93 22.25
N LEU A 773 19.21 13.15 23.11
CA LEU A 773 18.14 12.23 22.71
C LEU A 773 16.82 12.74 23.32
N SER A 774 15.81 12.95 22.47
CA SER A 774 14.57 13.65 22.81
C SER A 774 13.41 13.09 22.00
N THR A 775 12.25 12.94 22.63
CA THR A 775 10.96 12.60 21.97
C THR A 775 10.17 13.84 21.52
N VAL A 776 10.65 15.06 21.81
CA VAL A 776 9.95 16.32 21.45
C VAL A 776 10.64 17.10 20.35
N VAL A 777 9.82 17.73 19.49
CA VAL A 777 10.23 18.54 18.31
C VAL A 777 11.08 19.77 18.68
N ASN A 778 11.00 20.26 19.90
CA ASN A 778 11.85 21.36 20.39
C ASN A 778 12.68 20.81 21.56
N PRO A 779 13.77 20.06 21.29
CA PRO A 779 14.54 19.35 22.33
C PRO A 779 15.29 20.29 23.26
N VAL A 780 15.63 21.49 22.78
CA VAL A 780 16.34 22.53 23.53
C VAL A 780 15.59 23.84 23.40
N VAL A 781 15.27 24.45 24.54
CA VAL A 781 14.50 25.70 24.62
C VAL A 781 15.15 26.63 25.64
N LEU A 782 15.43 27.85 25.24
CA LEU A 782 15.96 28.92 26.08
C LEU A 782 15.04 30.15 25.98
N ASN A 783 14.57 30.70 27.09
CA ASN A 783 13.76 31.93 27.07
C ASN A 783 14.21 32.92 28.15
N ASN A 784 14.19 34.23 27.83
CA ASN A 784 14.33 35.33 28.79
C ASN A 784 15.65 35.30 29.61
N ASN A 785 16.74 34.79 29.01
CA ASN A 785 18.09 34.80 29.60
C ASN A 785 18.82 36.11 29.25
N SER A 786 20.15 36.16 29.26
CA SER A 786 20.86 37.39 28.86
C SER A 786 20.72 37.70 27.36
N GLN A 787 20.87 38.98 27.00
CA GLN A 787 20.85 39.43 25.60
C GLN A 787 22.11 39.02 24.83
N GLU A 788 23.22 38.76 25.51
CA GLU A 788 24.47 38.29 24.90
C GLU A 788 24.28 36.90 24.26
N LEU A 789 23.63 36.00 25.01
CA LEU A 789 23.28 34.64 24.56
C LEU A 789 22.32 34.61 23.36
N LEU A 790 21.50 35.65 23.18
CA LEU A 790 20.58 35.79 22.05
C LEU A 790 21.25 36.34 20.77
N ASN A 791 22.46 36.89 20.90
CA ASN A 791 23.16 37.59 19.82
C ASN A 791 24.32 36.76 19.22
N ASP A 792 24.67 35.62 19.80
CA ASP A 792 25.81 34.79 19.39
C ASP A 792 25.37 33.50 18.66
N PRO A 793 25.57 33.38 17.33
CA PRO A 793 25.18 32.20 16.55
C PRO A 793 26.06 30.97 16.85
N VAL A 794 27.17 31.10 17.58
CA VAL A 794 28.04 29.97 17.90
C VAL A 794 27.31 28.94 18.77
N TYR A 795 26.57 29.36 19.80
CA TYR A 795 25.81 28.44 20.66
C TYR A 795 24.69 27.72 19.89
N CYS A 796 24.00 28.45 19.00
CA CYS A 796 22.98 27.92 18.09
C CYS A 796 23.53 26.73 17.28
N ASN A 797 24.66 26.95 16.60
CA ASN A 797 25.35 25.97 15.80
C ASN A 797 25.91 24.81 16.65
N GLN A 798 26.57 25.10 17.78
CA GLN A 798 27.15 24.07 18.65
C GLN A 798 26.10 23.09 19.17
N ILE A 799 24.94 23.59 19.64
CA ILE A 799 23.88 22.75 20.23
C ILE A 799 23.10 21.99 19.15
N SER A 800 22.72 22.66 18.06
CA SER A 800 21.97 22.04 16.95
C SER A 800 22.73 20.82 16.39
N ASN A 801 24.06 20.94 16.27
CA ASN A 801 24.94 19.88 15.79
C ASN A 801 25.10 18.66 16.73
N ARG A 802 24.47 18.66 17.92
CA ARG A 802 24.43 17.51 18.85
C ARG A 802 23.06 16.81 18.90
N ILE A 803 22.06 17.32 18.19
CA ILE A 803 20.77 16.63 18.04
C ILE A 803 20.95 15.48 17.04
N ALA A 804 20.32 14.33 17.28
CA ALA A 804 20.39 13.19 16.37
C ALA A 804 19.53 13.46 15.10
N ARG A 805 20.20 13.95 14.04
CA ARG A 805 19.57 14.44 12.80
C ARG A 805 18.89 13.31 11.99
N ASP A 806 17.59 13.48 11.70
CA ASP A 806 16.90 12.83 10.56
C ASP A 806 15.59 13.56 10.19
N GLU A 807 14.90 14.15 11.17
CA GLU A 807 13.68 14.96 11.02
C GLU A 807 13.69 16.20 11.97
N PRO A 808 12.78 17.19 11.85
CA PRO A 808 13.08 18.60 12.13
C PRO A 808 13.00 19.01 13.62
N GLN A 809 13.78 18.35 14.47
CA GLN A 809 14.01 18.79 15.85
C GLN A 809 14.80 20.11 15.87
N LYS A 810 14.25 21.15 16.50
CA LYS A 810 14.75 22.53 16.41
C LYS A 810 15.07 23.13 17.79
N VAL A 811 16.24 23.73 17.92
CA VAL A 811 16.60 24.58 19.09
C VAL A 811 15.75 25.85 19.04
N LYS A 812 15.30 26.36 20.20
CA LYS A 812 14.58 27.63 20.30
C LYS A 812 15.19 28.61 21.29
N PHE A 813 15.21 29.88 20.90
CA PHE A 813 15.59 31.04 21.71
C PHE A 813 14.44 32.06 21.66
N ASP A 814 13.87 32.42 22.81
CA ASP A 814 12.70 33.32 22.92
C ASP A 814 11.55 32.95 21.95
N GLY A 815 11.24 31.65 21.87
CA GLY A 815 10.25 31.09 20.95
C GLY A 815 10.66 31.05 19.46
N LYS A 816 11.66 31.82 19.02
CA LYS A 816 12.23 31.77 17.67
C LYS A 816 12.97 30.45 17.45
N ILE A 817 12.92 29.94 16.23
CA ILE A 817 13.70 28.77 15.82
C ILE A 817 15.14 29.20 15.54
N CYS A 818 16.10 28.40 16.01
CA CYS A 818 17.51 28.57 15.70
C CYS A 818 17.89 27.73 14.47
N THR A 819 18.34 28.39 13.40
CA THR A 819 18.79 27.77 12.14
C THR A 819 20.30 27.92 11.99
N PRO A 820 21.04 26.85 11.64
CA PRO A 820 22.45 26.96 11.25
C PRO A 820 22.63 27.84 10.01
N GLU A 821 23.73 28.59 9.95
CA GLU A 821 24.05 29.52 8.83
C GLU A 821 24.35 28.78 7.50
N ASP A 822 24.60 27.47 7.55
CA ASP A 822 24.77 26.60 6.36
C ASP A 822 23.46 25.87 5.93
N ASP A 823 22.38 25.97 6.72
CA ASP A 823 21.05 25.37 6.45
C ASP A 823 19.98 26.48 6.31
N GLU A 824 20.32 27.64 5.73
CA GLU A 824 19.30 28.56 5.20
C GLU A 824 18.49 27.82 4.12
N ASP A 825 17.15 27.80 4.25
CA ASP A 825 16.30 27.48 3.10
C ASP A 825 16.68 28.46 1.98
N PRO A 826 17.13 27.98 0.81
CA PRO A 826 17.73 28.84 -0.21
C PRO A 826 16.79 29.92 -0.72
N MET A 827 15.48 29.83 -0.44
CA MET A 827 14.53 30.92 -0.67
C MET A 827 14.80 32.17 0.20
N TYR A 828 15.37 32.07 1.41
CA TYR A 828 15.81 33.25 2.18
C TYR A 828 17.01 33.96 1.50
N SER A 829 17.89 33.19 0.86
CA SER A 829 19.02 33.71 0.09
C SER A 829 18.64 34.22 -1.31
N ASP A 830 17.40 34.02 -1.76
CA ASP A 830 16.96 34.43 -3.10
C ASP A 830 16.80 35.96 -3.18
N SER A 831 17.56 36.58 -4.08
CA SER A 831 17.50 38.00 -4.42
C SER A 831 16.10 38.57 -4.74
N ARG A 832 15.13 37.71 -5.08
CA ARG A 832 13.71 38.06 -5.33
C ARG A 832 12.91 38.24 -4.03
N CYS A 833 13.36 37.66 -2.92
CA CYS A 833 12.72 37.69 -1.62
C CYS A 833 13.28 38.84 -0.76
N LEU A 834 12.70 40.03 -0.96
CA LEU A 834 13.13 41.23 -0.23
C LEU A 834 12.85 41.13 1.28
N PRO A 835 13.73 41.67 2.16
CA PRO A 835 13.48 41.76 3.59
C PRO A 835 12.13 42.41 3.91
N GLY A 836 11.32 41.75 4.74
CA GLY A 836 9.95 42.18 5.05
C GLY A 836 8.88 41.73 4.05
N CYS A 837 9.23 40.99 2.99
CA CYS A 837 8.30 40.38 2.05
C CYS A 837 8.10 38.86 2.26
N PHE A 838 8.53 38.34 3.41
CA PHE A 838 8.30 36.95 3.80
C PHE A 838 6.96 36.79 4.54
N PHE A 839 6.32 35.64 4.36
CA PHE A 839 5.13 35.22 5.11
C PHE A 839 5.44 33.92 5.87
N GLU A 840 5.86 34.07 7.13
CA GLU A 840 6.36 32.99 8.01
C GLU A 840 5.27 32.03 8.55
N TYR A 841 4.12 31.98 7.89
CA TYR A 841 2.93 31.22 8.28
C TYR A 841 2.40 30.50 7.05
N ASN A 842 1.82 29.32 7.23
CA ASN A 842 1.17 28.62 6.13
C ASN A 842 -0.27 29.10 5.91
N ILE A 843 -1.10 29.09 6.95
CA ILE A 843 -2.53 29.41 6.86
C ILE A 843 -2.75 30.93 6.86
N LEU A 844 -3.55 31.42 5.90
CA LEU A 844 -4.05 32.79 5.88
C LEU A 844 -5.46 32.88 6.50
N GLU A 845 -5.53 33.45 7.70
CA GLU A 845 -6.72 33.58 8.55
C GLU A 845 -6.62 34.87 9.40
N THR A 846 -7.63 35.28 10.16
CA THR A 846 -7.66 36.54 10.94
C THR A 846 -6.45 36.74 11.86
N ARG A 847 -5.85 35.68 12.42
CA ARG A 847 -4.65 35.79 13.28
C ARG A 847 -3.37 36.08 12.50
N SER A 848 -3.20 35.50 11.31
CA SER A 848 -2.03 35.70 10.44
C SER A 848 -2.19 36.86 9.45
N LEU A 849 -3.42 37.35 9.23
CA LEU A 849 -3.76 38.45 8.32
C LEU A 849 -2.91 39.73 8.54
N LYS A 850 -2.58 40.04 9.79
CA LYS A 850 -1.76 41.20 10.17
C LYS A 850 -0.25 41.02 9.92
N LEU A 851 0.16 39.78 9.66
CA LEU A 851 1.54 39.37 9.43
C LEU A 851 1.82 39.09 7.94
N PHE A 852 0.79 39.20 7.08
CA PHE A 852 0.95 39.10 5.64
C PHE A 852 1.58 40.39 5.08
N PRO A 853 2.62 40.30 4.21
CA PRO A 853 3.36 41.45 3.71
C PRO A 853 2.60 42.20 2.59
N THR A 854 1.52 42.90 2.95
CA THR A 854 0.55 43.55 2.04
C THR A 854 1.13 44.58 1.06
N ASN A 855 2.33 45.11 1.32
CA ASN A 855 2.99 46.10 0.46
C ASN A 855 3.90 45.47 -0.62
N CYS A 856 4.10 44.16 -0.62
CA CYS A 856 5.08 43.50 -1.46
C CYS A 856 4.50 42.98 -2.79
N SER A 857 5.24 43.19 -3.88
CA SER A 857 4.90 42.67 -5.21
C SER A 857 5.31 41.20 -5.41
N THR A 858 6.36 40.77 -4.71
CA THR A 858 6.79 39.37 -4.59
C THR A 858 6.67 39.00 -3.12
N VAL A 859 6.01 37.89 -2.82
CA VAL A 859 5.86 37.37 -1.45
C VAL A 859 6.51 36.00 -1.39
N CYS A 860 7.30 35.74 -0.35
CA CYS A 860 8.01 34.48 -0.17
C CYS A 860 7.45 33.73 1.05
N ALA A 861 6.94 32.53 0.84
CA ALA A 861 6.21 31.73 1.83
C ALA A 861 6.90 30.37 2.02
N PRO A 862 7.87 30.24 2.95
CA PRO A 862 8.69 29.03 3.09
C PRO A 862 7.86 27.81 3.51
N LEU A 863 6.74 28.05 4.20
CA LEU A 863 5.77 27.03 4.62
C LEU A 863 4.64 26.80 3.59
N GLY A 864 4.73 27.44 2.41
CA GLY A 864 3.65 27.58 1.45
C GLY A 864 2.55 28.54 1.90
N LEU A 865 1.73 29.03 0.97
CA LEU A 865 0.54 29.83 1.26
C LEU A 865 -0.71 28.94 1.15
N HIS A 866 -1.45 28.78 2.25
CA HIS A 866 -2.66 27.96 2.33
C HIS A 866 -3.89 28.83 2.63
N ILE A 867 -4.87 28.75 1.74
CA ILE A 867 -6.20 29.33 1.83
C ILE A 867 -7.17 28.15 1.91
N GLY A 868 -7.64 27.85 3.12
CA GLY A 868 -8.15 26.54 3.51
C GLY A 868 -9.60 26.51 3.99
N ILE A 869 -9.98 25.41 4.63
CA ILE A 869 -11.17 25.36 5.50
C ILE A 869 -10.93 26.12 6.81
N GLU A 870 -9.65 26.29 7.17
CA GLU A 870 -9.12 27.07 8.27
C GLU A 870 -9.20 28.59 8.04
N THR A 871 -9.45 29.04 6.82
CA THR A 871 -9.54 30.46 6.46
C THR A 871 -10.92 31.04 6.81
N ASP A 872 -10.98 31.84 7.88
CA ASP A 872 -12.17 32.56 8.36
C ASP A 872 -12.44 33.90 7.63
N LEU A 873 -11.71 34.16 6.54
CA LEU A 873 -11.68 35.45 5.85
C LEU A 873 -12.71 35.52 4.70
N THR A 874 -13.34 36.68 4.53
CA THR A 874 -14.21 36.94 3.36
C THR A 874 -13.40 37.21 2.08
N ASP A 875 -14.01 36.99 0.90
CA ASP A 875 -13.46 37.38 -0.41
C ASP A 875 -12.91 38.82 -0.41
N LYS A 876 -13.60 39.74 0.26
CA LYS A 876 -13.20 41.15 0.35
C LYS A 876 -11.94 41.34 1.19
N GLN A 877 -11.75 40.59 2.27
CA GLN A 877 -10.52 40.63 3.07
C GLN A 877 -9.35 40.04 2.26
N LEU A 878 -9.52 38.84 1.69
CA LEU A 878 -8.49 38.20 0.86
C LEU A 878 -8.06 39.09 -0.31
N ASN A 879 -9.01 39.59 -1.10
CA ASN A 879 -8.76 40.50 -2.23
C ASN A 879 -8.16 41.86 -1.82
N THR A 880 -8.31 42.29 -0.55
CA THR A 880 -7.65 43.51 -0.04
C THR A 880 -6.21 43.21 0.38
N THR A 881 -5.98 42.11 1.10
CA THR A 881 -4.67 41.69 1.62
C THR A 881 -3.71 41.24 0.52
N LEU A 882 -4.21 40.43 -0.42
CA LEU A 882 -3.43 39.83 -1.50
C LEU A 882 -3.27 40.77 -2.71
N LYS A 883 -3.92 41.94 -2.70
CA LYS A 883 -4.05 42.85 -3.84
C LYS A 883 -2.75 43.17 -4.57
N ASN A 884 -1.66 43.36 -3.83
CA ASN A 884 -0.38 43.79 -4.39
C ASN A 884 0.53 42.61 -4.79
N MET A 885 0.22 41.39 -4.35
CA MET A 885 1.01 40.19 -4.64
C MET A 885 0.84 39.78 -6.10
N LYS A 886 1.92 39.93 -6.88
CA LYS A 886 2.03 39.50 -8.29
C LYS A 886 2.83 38.20 -8.41
N ASN A 887 3.83 38.01 -7.56
CA ASN A 887 4.64 36.79 -7.56
C ASN A 887 4.54 36.14 -6.18
N LEU A 888 4.33 34.84 -6.16
CA LEU A 888 4.49 34.01 -4.96
C LEU A 888 5.70 33.11 -5.16
N ILE A 889 6.61 33.07 -4.19
CA ILE A 889 7.67 32.07 -4.12
C ILE A 889 7.34 31.17 -2.93
N GLY A 890 7.27 29.86 -3.17
CA GLY A 890 6.68 28.86 -2.26
C GLY A 890 5.45 28.17 -2.87
N SER A 891 4.94 27.15 -2.18
CA SER A 891 3.74 26.40 -2.60
C SER A 891 2.46 27.23 -2.44
N LEU A 892 1.41 26.89 -3.19
CA LEU A 892 0.09 27.52 -3.10
C LEU A 892 -1.00 26.46 -2.97
N TYR A 893 -1.77 26.51 -1.90
CA TYR A 893 -2.87 25.59 -1.61
C TYR A 893 -4.19 26.38 -1.47
N ILE A 894 -5.15 26.12 -2.36
CA ILE A 894 -6.51 26.65 -2.27
C ILE A 894 -7.44 25.43 -2.12
N SER A 895 -7.75 25.04 -0.89
CA SER A 895 -8.38 23.75 -0.65
C SER A 895 -9.52 23.76 0.37
N ARG A 896 -10.55 22.94 0.10
CA ARG A 896 -11.77 22.80 0.94
C ARG A 896 -12.51 24.12 1.21
N THR A 897 -12.30 25.14 0.38
CA THR A 897 -12.87 26.48 0.61
C THR A 897 -14.34 26.56 0.19
N SER A 898 -15.03 27.59 0.69
CA SER A 898 -16.43 27.89 0.32
C SER A 898 -16.57 28.90 -0.83
N PHE A 899 -15.45 29.35 -1.42
CA PHE A 899 -15.43 30.38 -2.47
C PHE A 899 -15.90 29.84 -3.83
N LYS A 900 -16.39 30.74 -4.69
CA LYS A 900 -16.86 30.40 -6.04
C LYS A 900 -15.78 30.39 -7.12
N ASN A 901 -14.67 31.05 -6.84
CA ASN A 901 -13.50 31.24 -7.70
C ASN A 901 -12.31 31.67 -6.83
N ALA A 902 -11.14 31.85 -7.44
CA ALA A 902 -9.96 32.40 -6.78
C ALA A 902 -9.70 33.88 -7.19
N LYS A 903 -10.76 34.69 -7.45
CA LYS A 903 -10.60 36.10 -7.87
C LYS A 903 -9.85 36.98 -6.85
N PHE A 904 -9.77 36.58 -5.58
CA PHE A 904 -8.92 37.24 -4.58
C PHE A 904 -7.41 37.15 -4.90
N LEU A 905 -7.02 36.29 -5.85
CA LEU A 905 -5.67 36.20 -6.46
C LEU A 905 -5.63 36.70 -7.91
N ALA A 906 -6.60 37.50 -8.38
CA ALA A 906 -6.67 37.93 -9.78
C ALA A 906 -5.46 38.77 -10.28
N ASN A 907 -4.62 39.29 -9.38
CA ASN A 907 -3.38 40.00 -9.70
C ASN A 907 -2.13 39.11 -9.67
N LEU A 908 -2.26 37.82 -9.33
CA LEU A 908 -1.16 36.86 -9.33
C LEU A 908 -0.72 36.55 -10.76
N GLU A 909 0.55 36.83 -11.05
CA GLU A 909 1.22 36.69 -12.34
C GLU A 909 2.15 35.49 -12.38
N THR A 910 2.78 35.09 -11.26
CA THR A 910 3.63 33.89 -11.17
C THR A 910 3.53 33.15 -9.82
N VAL A 911 3.74 31.84 -9.85
CA VAL A 911 4.01 31.00 -8.65
C VAL A 911 5.28 30.18 -8.89
N ASP A 912 6.32 30.42 -8.10
CA ASP A 912 7.57 29.66 -8.14
C ASP A 912 7.70 28.78 -6.88
N CYS A 913 7.48 27.48 -7.02
CA CYS A 913 7.50 26.54 -5.90
C CYS A 913 8.90 26.25 -5.32
N TYR A 914 9.97 26.78 -5.94
CA TYR A 914 11.37 26.60 -5.57
C TYR A 914 11.86 25.14 -5.65
N ASN A 915 11.38 24.28 -4.73
CA ASN A 915 11.65 22.85 -4.62
C ASN A 915 10.45 22.01 -5.13
N ILE A 916 10.20 20.81 -4.59
CA ILE A 916 9.04 19.95 -4.93
C ILE A 916 7.74 20.50 -4.30
N GLY A 917 7.45 21.77 -4.53
CA GLY A 917 6.22 22.42 -4.08
C GLY A 917 5.03 22.12 -5.00
N THR A 918 3.83 22.44 -4.49
CA THR A 918 2.57 22.21 -5.22
C THR A 918 1.79 23.51 -5.41
N PHE A 919 1.23 23.67 -6.60
CA PHE A 919 0.11 24.56 -6.88
C PHE A 919 -1.15 23.69 -6.88
N GLN A 920 -1.95 23.79 -5.83
CA GLN A 920 -3.12 22.95 -5.60
C GLN A 920 -4.41 23.78 -5.53
N VAL A 921 -5.41 23.38 -6.31
CA VAL A 921 -6.79 23.87 -6.19
C VAL A 921 -7.72 22.67 -6.02
N SER A 922 -7.99 22.26 -4.78
CA SER A 922 -8.66 20.96 -4.53
C SER A 922 -9.79 20.94 -3.49
N MET A 923 -10.74 20.03 -3.67
CA MET A 923 -11.88 19.80 -2.75
C MET A 923 -12.80 21.03 -2.56
N ASN A 924 -12.78 22.00 -3.48
CA ASN A 924 -13.57 23.24 -3.37
C ASN A 924 -14.99 23.02 -3.92
N SER A 925 -15.88 22.51 -3.07
CA SER A 925 -17.27 22.12 -3.38
C SER A 925 -18.22 23.22 -3.88
N LYS A 926 -17.74 24.46 -4.02
CA LYS A 926 -18.48 25.63 -4.54
C LYS A 926 -17.77 26.36 -5.68
N MET A 927 -16.55 25.95 -6.04
CA MET A 927 -15.71 26.65 -7.02
C MET A 927 -16.01 26.17 -8.44
N THR A 928 -16.42 27.08 -9.33
CA THR A 928 -16.92 26.75 -10.68
C THR A 928 -16.00 27.20 -11.83
N GLU A 929 -15.15 28.18 -11.60
CA GLU A 929 -14.01 28.56 -12.46
C GLU A 929 -12.91 29.14 -11.56
N ALA A 930 -11.63 28.89 -11.84
CA ALA A 930 -10.55 29.42 -10.97
C ALA A 930 -10.37 30.94 -11.16
N GLU A 931 -10.54 31.44 -12.38
CA GLU A 931 -10.48 32.85 -12.78
C GLU A 931 -9.12 33.55 -12.54
N LEU A 932 -8.02 32.79 -12.48
CA LEU A 932 -6.63 33.27 -12.36
C LEU A 932 -6.10 33.80 -13.71
N THR A 933 -6.81 34.77 -14.29
CA THR A 933 -6.58 35.27 -15.66
C THR A 933 -5.30 36.08 -15.86
N SER A 934 -4.58 36.41 -14.78
CA SER A 934 -3.26 37.05 -14.81
C SER A 934 -2.10 36.04 -14.71
N LEU A 935 -2.34 34.80 -14.27
CA LEU A 935 -1.30 33.82 -13.99
C LEU A 935 -0.61 33.38 -15.29
N THR A 936 0.70 33.66 -15.38
CA THR A 936 1.53 33.42 -16.59
C THR A 936 2.50 32.26 -16.43
N ASN A 937 3.05 32.03 -15.24
CA ASN A 937 4.06 30.99 -15.01
C ASN A 937 3.83 30.26 -13.68
N VAL A 938 3.97 28.93 -13.70
CA VAL A 938 3.91 28.05 -12.52
C VAL A 938 5.04 27.02 -12.60
N SER A 939 5.94 27.00 -11.60
CA SER A 939 7.07 26.03 -11.55
C SER A 939 6.79 24.76 -10.73
N CYS A 940 5.55 24.61 -10.28
CA CYS A 940 5.09 23.61 -9.32
C CYS A 940 4.61 22.30 -9.95
N MET A 941 4.41 21.27 -9.13
CA MET A 941 3.37 20.26 -9.43
C MET A 941 2.00 20.94 -9.46
N ILE A 942 1.16 20.62 -10.45
CA ILE A 942 -0.17 21.20 -10.63
C ILE A 942 -1.24 20.13 -10.35
N ASP A 943 -2.02 20.32 -9.29
CA ASP A 943 -3.13 19.45 -8.87
C ASP A 943 -4.44 20.25 -8.80
N ILE A 944 -5.43 19.88 -9.61
CA ILE A 944 -6.74 20.54 -9.66
C ILE A 944 -7.84 19.49 -9.54
N SER A 945 -8.17 19.11 -8.30
CA SER A 945 -8.93 17.89 -8.02
C SER A 945 -10.14 18.06 -7.08
N GLY A 946 -11.27 17.42 -7.37
CA GLY A 946 -12.43 17.40 -6.46
C GLY A 946 -13.19 18.73 -6.35
N ASN A 947 -13.33 19.50 -7.43
CA ASN A 947 -14.01 20.80 -7.45
C ASN A 947 -15.27 20.76 -8.33
N LEU A 948 -16.07 21.83 -8.37
CA LEU A 948 -17.19 21.96 -9.33
C LEU A 948 -16.81 22.76 -10.59
N LEU A 949 -15.53 22.77 -10.98
CA LEU A 949 -15.03 23.53 -12.11
C LEU A 949 -15.69 23.07 -13.42
N TYR A 950 -16.36 23.97 -14.14
CA TYR A 950 -16.75 23.75 -15.55
C TYR A 950 -15.63 24.17 -16.52
N ARG A 951 -14.69 25.01 -16.05
CA ARG A 951 -13.54 25.47 -16.84
C ARG A 951 -12.33 25.66 -15.95
N LEU A 952 -11.14 25.44 -16.51
CA LEU A 952 -9.88 25.74 -15.84
C LEU A 952 -9.76 27.22 -15.46
N GLY A 953 -9.85 28.14 -16.44
CA GLY A 953 -9.86 29.59 -16.18
C GLY A 953 -8.47 30.19 -15.94
N MET A 954 -7.44 29.63 -16.56
CA MET A 954 -6.02 30.03 -16.42
C MET A 954 -5.36 30.30 -17.80
N PRO A 955 -5.95 31.15 -18.67
CA PRO A 955 -5.65 31.20 -20.11
C PRO A 955 -4.22 31.59 -20.50
N LYS A 956 -3.43 32.16 -19.59
CA LYS A 956 -2.03 32.55 -19.81
C LYS A 956 -1.01 31.62 -19.16
N MET A 957 -1.44 30.67 -18.33
CA MET A 957 -0.54 29.89 -17.48
C MET A 957 0.29 28.92 -18.32
N ILE A 958 1.59 29.17 -18.41
CA ILE A 958 2.61 28.27 -18.94
C ILE A 958 3.29 27.59 -17.75
N PRO A 959 3.13 26.28 -17.55
CA PRO A 959 3.93 25.51 -16.61
C PRO A 959 5.39 25.43 -17.08
N ALA A 960 6.34 25.62 -16.16
CA ALA A 960 7.77 25.58 -16.43
C ALA A 960 8.52 24.70 -15.42
N PRO A 961 9.76 24.25 -15.71
CA PRO A 961 10.66 23.73 -14.68
C PRO A 961 11.03 24.84 -13.67
N SER A 962 11.26 24.48 -12.41
CA SER A 962 11.87 25.40 -11.43
C SER A 962 13.27 25.83 -11.90
N PRO A 963 13.64 27.11 -11.77
CA PRO A 963 14.98 27.58 -12.09
C PRO A 963 16.04 27.14 -11.07
N VAL A 964 15.64 26.57 -9.93
CA VAL A 964 16.55 26.18 -8.84
C VAL A 964 16.56 24.67 -8.56
N ALA A 965 15.44 23.96 -8.79
CA ALA A 965 15.36 22.52 -8.54
C ALA A 965 15.70 21.68 -9.78
N ASN A 966 16.65 20.74 -9.61
CA ASN A 966 17.15 19.86 -10.67
C ASN A 966 16.20 18.68 -10.98
N TYR A 967 15.00 18.98 -11.51
CA TYR A 967 14.03 17.99 -11.96
C TYR A 967 13.66 18.19 -13.43
N SER A 968 13.78 17.14 -14.24
CA SER A 968 13.47 17.14 -15.68
C SER A 968 11.99 16.86 -16.01
N GLN A 969 11.12 16.89 -15.01
CA GLN A 969 9.73 16.44 -15.11
C GLN A 969 8.79 17.42 -14.41
N LEU A 970 7.62 17.62 -15.00
CA LEU A 970 6.53 18.44 -14.50
C LEU A 970 5.33 17.53 -14.25
N ALA A 971 4.64 17.64 -13.12
CA ALA A 971 3.44 16.85 -12.84
C ALA A 971 2.16 17.69 -13.01
N ILE A 972 1.18 17.19 -13.76
CA ILE A 972 -0.13 17.83 -13.98
C ILE A 972 -1.24 16.79 -13.86
N GLU A 973 -2.20 16.98 -12.96
CA GLU A 973 -3.38 16.12 -12.81
C GLU A 973 -4.68 16.91 -12.55
N PHE A 974 -5.74 16.65 -13.33
CA PHE A 974 -7.09 17.22 -13.13
C PHE A 974 -8.16 16.12 -13.05
N TYR A 975 -8.73 15.84 -11.88
CA TYR A 975 -9.74 14.77 -11.69
C TYR A 975 -10.86 15.18 -10.73
N GLY A 976 -12.03 14.56 -10.81
CA GLY A 976 -13.16 14.93 -9.95
C GLY A 976 -13.59 16.40 -10.08
N ASN A 977 -13.47 16.98 -11.28
CA ASN A 977 -14.10 18.27 -11.61
C ASN A 977 -15.52 18.02 -12.18
N SER A 978 -16.22 19.06 -12.66
CA SER A 978 -17.55 18.89 -13.27
C SER A 978 -17.52 17.95 -14.48
N GLU A 979 -18.65 17.33 -14.83
CA GLU A 979 -18.78 16.47 -16.01
C GLU A 979 -18.46 17.23 -17.31
N ASP A 980 -18.96 18.46 -17.37
CA ASP A 980 -18.76 19.39 -18.49
C ASP A 980 -17.44 20.16 -18.34
N PHE A 981 -16.53 19.74 -17.44
CA PHE A 981 -15.22 20.37 -17.27
C PHE A 981 -14.44 20.41 -18.58
N CYS A 982 -14.09 21.62 -19.00
CA CYS A 982 -13.38 21.85 -20.23
C CYS A 982 -12.07 22.64 -20.03
N VAL A 983 -11.07 22.28 -20.83
CA VAL A 983 -9.80 23.02 -20.98
C VAL A 983 -9.81 23.67 -22.37
N THR A 984 -9.44 24.94 -22.50
CA THR A 984 -9.35 25.56 -23.82
C THR A 984 -8.14 25.03 -24.60
N VAL A 985 -8.19 25.12 -25.93
CA VAL A 985 -7.02 24.81 -26.78
C VAL A 985 -5.82 25.72 -26.45
N GLN A 986 -6.05 26.94 -25.95
CA GLN A 986 -5.00 27.84 -25.47
C GLN A 986 -4.31 27.30 -24.21
N GLU A 987 -5.08 26.98 -23.17
CA GLU A 987 -4.55 26.45 -21.91
C GLU A 987 -3.74 25.16 -22.15
N MET A 988 -4.27 24.23 -22.96
CA MET A 988 -3.55 23.00 -23.34
C MET A 988 -2.28 23.27 -24.17
N THR A 989 -2.27 24.33 -24.99
CA THR A 989 -1.06 24.72 -25.74
C THR A 989 0.02 25.25 -24.82
N ASN A 990 -0.35 26.04 -23.80
CA ASN A 990 0.58 26.58 -22.82
C ASN A 990 1.29 25.46 -22.03
N PHE A 991 0.58 24.36 -21.72
CA PHE A 991 1.17 23.17 -21.08
C PHE A 991 2.21 22.45 -21.96
N MET A 992 2.26 22.81 -23.24
CA MET A 992 3.02 22.14 -24.29
C MET A 992 4.02 23.08 -24.97
N THR A 993 4.34 24.21 -24.31
CA THR A 993 5.36 25.19 -24.73
C THR A 993 6.76 24.57 -24.77
N TYR A 994 7.12 23.78 -23.77
CA TYR A 994 8.42 23.11 -23.68
C TYR A 994 8.35 21.69 -24.23
N ASP A 995 8.70 21.49 -25.50
CA ASP A 995 8.63 20.20 -26.21
C ASP A 995 9.36 19.07 -25.47
N ASP A 996 10.51 19.36 -24.86
CA ASP A 996 11.37 18.38 -24.17
C ASP A 996 10.98 18.11 -22.70
N THR A 997 10.14 18.95 -22.09
CA THR A 997 9.74 18.78 -20.68
C THR A 997 8.71 17.64 -20.53
N LEU A 998 9.10 16.60 -19.81
CA LEU A 998 8.29 15.41 -19.58
C LEU A 998 7.15 15.70 -18.60
N ILE A 999 5.90 15.52 -19.04
CA ILE A 999 4.73 15.62 -18.15
C ILE A 999 4.44 14.25 -17.52
N ASP A 1000 4.33 14.23 -16.19
CA ASP A 1000 3.85 13.10 -15.38
C ASP A 1000 2.43 13.35 -14.84
N ARG A 1001 1.78 12.27 -14.37
CA ARG A 1001 0.42 12.19 -13.82
C ARG A 1001 -0.72 12.58 -14.76
N PHE A 1002 -0.43 12.93 -16.01
CA PHE A 1002 -1.46 13.24 -17.03
C PHE A 1002 -2.41 12.07 -17.34
N ASP A 1003 -2.04 10.84 -16.96
CA ASP A 1003 -2.92 9.65 -16.93
C ASP A 1003 -4.14 9.81 -16.00
N ARG A 1004 -4.11 10.76 -15.07
CA ARG A 1004 -5.20 11.09 -14.16
C ARG A 1004 -6.09 12.23 -14.67
N THR A 1005 -5.68 12.94 -15.71
CA THR A 1005 -6.42 14.09 -16.24
C THR A 1005 -7.70 13.64 -16.95
N VAL A 1006 -8.84 14.21 -16.57
CA VAL A 1006 -10.15 13.95 -17.18
C VAL A 1006 -10.82 15.28 -17.55
N GLY A 1007 -11.28 15.41 -18.79
CA GLY A 1007 -12.06 16.56 -19.22
C GLY A 1007 -12.35 16.57 -20.72
N THR A 1008 -12.89 17.69 -21.20
CA THR A 1008 -13.17 17.96 -22.62
C THR A 1008 -12.42 19.20 -23.11
N TYR A 1009 -12.44 19.47 -24.41
CA TYR A 1009 -11.96 20.76 -24.94
C TYR A 1009 -13.10 21.77 -25.00
N CYS A 1010 -12.90 22.98 -24.47
CA CYS A 1010 -13.92 24.03 -24.50
C CYS A 1010 -14.29 24.44 -25.93
N GLU A 1011 -15.51 24.93 -26.13
CA GLU A 1011 -15.96 25.54 -27.39
C GLU A 1011 -15.04 26.69 -27.83
N ILE A 1012 -14.85 26.84 -29.15
CA ILE A 1012 -14.11 27.98 -29.71
C ILE A 1012 -14.98 29.23 -29.60
N SER A 1013 -14.66 30.13 -28.67
CA SER A 1013 -15.29 31.45 -28.60
C SER A 1013 -14.74 32.36 -29.71
N ASN A 1014 -15.59 33.20 -30.30
CA ASN A 1014 -15.21 34.16 -31.36
C ASN A 1014 -14.11 35.18 -30.93
N THR A 1015 -13.71 35.15 -29.67
CA THR A 1015 -12.65 35.95 -29.05
C THR A 1015 -11.28 35.24 -28.98
N SER A 1016 -11.16 33.99 -29.43
CA SER A 1016 -9.90 33.23 -29.33
C SER A 1016 -8.85 33.74 -30.32
N THR A 1017 -7.90 34.56 -29.84
CA THR A 1017 -6.79 35.10 -30.63
C THR A 1017 -5.69 34.07 -30.88
N PHE A 1018 -6.05 32.91 -31.44
CA PHE A 1018 -5.07 31.89 -31.83
C PHE A 1018 -4.36 32.33 -33.13
N PRO A 1019 -3.02 32.36 -33.20
CA PRO A 1019 -2.29 32.88 -34.37
C PRO A 1019 -2.35 31.97 -35.61
N GLN A 1020 -2.84 30.74 -35.46
CA GLN A 1020 -2.98 29.73 -36.51
C GLN A 1020 -4.45 29.29 -36.63
N LYS A 1021 -4.89 28.99 -37.87
CA LYS A 1021 -6.28 28.59 -38.14
C LYS A 1021 -6.65 27.32 -37.37
N THR A 1022 -7.65 27.46 -36.49
CA THR A 1022 -8.17 26.37 -35.66
C THR A 1022 -9.58 26.01 -36.12
N CYS A 1023 -9.84 24.72 -36.33
CA CYS A 1023 -11.09 24.21 -36.89
C CYS A 1023 -11.74 23.16 -35.97
N ASP A 1024 -13.07 23.14 -35.92
CA ASP A 1024 -13.83 22.27 -35.03
C ASP A 1024 -14.34 21.02 -35.76
N ILE A 1025 -13.49 19.98 -35.83
CA ILE A 1025 -13.82 18.71 -36.50
C ILE A 1025 -15.02 18.03 -35.84
N GLY A 1026 -15.24 18.28 -34.54
CA GLY A 1026 -16.39 17.78 -33.79
C GLY A 1026 -17.75 18.35 -34.20
N LYS A 1027 -17.78 19.46 -34.98
CA LYS A 1027 -19.03 20.08 -35.45
C LYS A 1027 -19.35 19.87 -36.93
N THR A 1028 -18.34 19.70 -37.79
CA THR A 1028 -18.55 19.64 -39.26
C THR A 1028 -18.23 18.28 -39.88
N GLY A 1029 -17.51 17.39 -39.19
CA GLY A 1029 -16.96 16.18 -39.81
C GLY A 1029 -15.89 16.50 -40.88
N LEU A 1030 -15.21 15.48 -41.41
CA LEU A 1030 -14.06 15.68 -42.30
C LEU A 1030 -14.50 16.13 -43.71
N LYS A 1031 -15.56 15.51 -44.26
CA LYS A 1031 -16.16 15.94 -45.53
C LYS A 1031 -16.43 17.44 -45.61
N ASP A 1032 -17.00 18.06 -44.57
CA ASP A 1032 -17.41 19.47 -44.59
C ASP A 1032 -16.48 20.38 -43.75
N LEU A 1033 -15.31 19.87 -43.32
CA LEU A 1033 -14.22 20.65 -42.72
C LEU A 1033 -13.65 21.70 -43.69
N ASP A 1034 -13.23 22.84 -43.16
CA ASP A 1034 -12.46 23.84 -43.91
C ASP A 1034 -11.08 23.32 -44.38
N THR A 1035 -10.52 23.92 -45.44
CA THR A 1035 -9.10 23.72 -45.81
C THR A 1035 -8.17 24.68 -45.07
N GLY A 1036 -6.89 24.33 -44.97
CA GLY A 1036 -5.87 25.17 -44.32
C GLY A 1036 -5.94 25.19 -42.80
N CYS A 1037 -6.68 24.26 -42.19
CA CYS A 1037 -6.71 24.06 -40.74
C CYS A 1037 -5.35 23.60 -40.24
N VAL A 1038 -4.79 24.30 -39.25
CA VAL A 1038 -3.50 23.96 -38.61
C VAL A 1038 -3.74 23.22 -37.30
N ASN A 1039 -4.75 23.66 -36.55
CA ASN A 1039 -5.18 23.04 -35.30
C ASN A 1039 -6.58 22.45 -35.47
N LEU A 1040 -6.80 21.22 -35.01
CA LEU A 1040 -8.13 20.61 -34.93
C LEU A 1040 -8.60 20.49 -33.48
N ARG A 1041 -9.84 20.92 -33.20
CA ARG A 1041 -10.55 20.66 -31.95
C ARG A 1041 -11.54 19.53 -32.13
N GLY A 1042 -11.44 18.49 -31.30
CA GLY A 1042 -12.29 17.30 -31.34
C GLY A 1042 -11.58 16.06 -31.87
N ASP A 1043 -12.22 14.90 -31.71
CA ASP A 1043 -11.71 13.62 -32.22
C ASP A 1043 -11.71 13.60 -33.76
N LEU A 1044 -10.54 13.43 -34.36
CA LEU A 1044 -10.37 13.19 -35.78
C LEU A 1044 -10.63 11.71 -36.09
N LEU A 1045 -11.83 11.43 -36.58
CA LEU A 1045 -12.28 10.09 -36.96
C LEU A 1045 -12.25 9.94 -38.49
N ILE A 1046 -11.50 8.96 -39.00
CA ILE A 1046 -11.41 8.63 -40.43
C ILE A 1046 -11.91 7.19 -40.60
N GLY A 1047 -13.14 7.06 -41.11
CA GLY A 1047 -13.80 5.78 -41.41
C GLY A 1047 -14.03 5.57 -42.91
N PRO A 1048 -14.71 4.48 -43.31
CA PRO A 1048 -14.98 4.19 -44.71
C PRO A 1048 -15.76 5.31 -45.40
N GLY A 1049 -15.20 5.85 -46.48
CA GLY A 1049 -15.71 6.98 -47.25
C GLY A 1049 -15.04 8.32 -46.90
N GLU A 1050 -14.52 8.48 -45.68
CA GLU A 1050 -13.82 9.70 -45.25
C GLU A 1050 -12.38 9.76 -45.76
N GLU A 1051 -11.78 8.64 -46.20
CA GLU A 1051 -10.43 8.66 -46.79
C GLU A 1051 -10.32 9.58 -48.02
N ASN A 1052 -11.44 9.81 -48.72
CA ASN A 1052 -11.55 10.70 -49.89
C ASN A 1052 -11.33 12.19 -49.56
N PHE A 1053 -11.40 12.58 -48.28
CA PHE A 1053 -11.30 13.98 -47.83
C PHE A 1053 -10.00 14.28 -47.07
N THR A 1054 -9.09 13.30 -46.96
CA THR A 1054 -7.82 13.40 -46.20
C THR A 1054 -6.90 14.55 -46.63
N GLN A 1055 -6.97 15.01 -47.87
CA GLN A 1055 -6.27 16.21 -48.38
C GLN A 1055 -6.55 17.50 -47.54
N LYS A 1056 -7.68 17.56 -46.82
CA LYS A 1056 -8.00 18.67 -45.91
C LYS A 1056 -7.11 18.73 -44.66
N LEU A 1057 -6.38 17.65 -44.38
CA LEU A 1057 -5.53 17.48 -43.19
C LEU A 1057 -4.06 17.82 -43.43
N GLU A 1058 -3.64 18.10 -44.67
CA GLU A 1058 -2.22 18.33 -45.06
C GLU A 1058 -1.56 19.54 -44.37
N SER A 1059 -2.37 20.46 -43.84
CA SER A 1059 -1.93 21.62 -43.06
C SER A 1059 -1.93 21.39 -41.54
N VAL A 1060 -2.44 20.26 -41.05
CA VAL A 1060 -2.67 20.03 -39.61
C VAL A 1060 -1.36 19.71 -38.89
N GLU A 1061 -1.02 20.57 -37.94
CA GLU A 1061 0.15 20.45 -37.05
C GLU A 1061 -0.25 19.94 -35.66
N ILE A 1062 -1.48 20.18 -35.19
CA ILE A 1062 -1.94 19.81 -33.85
C ILE A 1062 -3.38 19.26 -33.85
N VAL A 1063 -3.60 18.16 -33.12
CA VAL A 1063 -4.94 17.62 -32.81
C VAL A 1063 -5.21 17.67 -31.30
N PHE A 1064 -6.19 18.50 -30.92
CA PHE A 1064 -6.78 18.59 -29.58
C PHE A 1064 -7.97 17.62 -29.51
N GLY A 1065 -7.66 16.34 -29.36
CA GLY A 1065 -8.58 15.21 -29.43
C GLY A 1065 -7.83 13.91 -29.70
N ARG A 1066 -8.57 12.84 -30.02
CA ARG A 1066 -8.00 11.58 -30.49
C ARG A 1066 -7.84 11.57 -32.01
N LEU A 1067 -6.91 10.77 -32.50
CA LEU A 1067 -6.79 10.37 -33.91
C LEU A 1067 -7.24 8.91 -34.04
N GLN A 1068 -8.30 8.65 -34.81
CA GLN A 1068 -8.77 7.30 -35.09
C GLN A 1068 -8.91 7.05 -36.59
N ILE A 1069 -8.24 6.02 -37.12
CA ILE A 1069 -8.34 5.62 -38.54
C ILE A 1069 -8.78 4.15 -38.60
N THR A 1070 -9.93 3.85 -39.21
CA THR A 1070 -10.43 2.47 -39.20
C THR A 1070 -11.22 2.03 -40.44
N ARG A 1071 -10.96 0.79 -40.90
CA ARG A 1071 -11.61 0.13 -42.05
C ARG A 1071 -11.49 0.91 -43.37
N THR A 1072 -10.46 1.74 -43.51
CA THR A 1072 -10.21 2.55 -44.71
C THR A 1072 -9.40 1.78 -45.76
N ASN A 1073 -9.47 2.23 -47.01
CA ASN A 1073 -8.60 1.78 -48.11
C ASN A 1073 -7.27 2.56 -48.18
N LEU A 1074 -6.90 3.29 -47.12
CA LEU A 1074 -5.65 4.06 -47.08
C LEU A 1074 -4.44 3.14 -47.13
N THR A 1075 -3.49 3.44 -48.03
CA THR A 1075 -2.21 2.74 -48.13
C THR A 1075 -1.13 3.33 -47.22
N ASN A 1076 -1.29 4.59 -46.82
CA ASN A 1076 -0.32 5.33 -46.01
C ASN A 1076 -0.97 6.46 -45.19
N THR A 1077 -0.26 6.94 -44.16
CA THR A 1077 -0.66 8.07 -43.29
C THR A 1077 -0.09 9.44 -43.71
N ASN A 1078 0.53 9.58 -44.89
CA ASN A 1078 1.38 10.73 -45.23
C ASN A 1078 0.63 12.08 -45.31
N PHE A 1079 -0.70 12.06 -45.44
CA PHE A 1079 -1.54 13.27 -45.37
C PHE A 1079 -1.52 13.95 -43.99
N LEU A 1080 -1.12 13.23 -42.93
CA LEU A 1080 -0.80 13.79 -41.62
C LEU A 1080 0.71 14.07 -41.47
N GLY A 1081 1.41 14.31 -42.58
CA GLY A 1081 2.86 14.51 -42.63
C GLY A 1081 3.38 15.64 -41.74
N LYS A 1082 2.57 16.69 -41.52
CA LYS A 1082 2.89 17.83 -40.64
C LYS A 1082 2.48 17.65 -39.18
N LEU A 1083 1.77 16.58 -38.83
CA LEU A 1083 1.22 16.41 -37.48
C LEU A 1083 2.34 16.32 -36.44
N THR A 1084 2.44 17.34 -35.57
CA THR A 1084 3.50 17.46 -34.54
C THR A 1084 3.03 17.00 -33.16
N LYS A 1085 1.77 17.24 -32.81
CA LYS A 1085 1.22 17.01 -31.46
C LYS A 1085 -0.18 16.40 -31.52
N VAL A 1086 -0.42 15.36 -30.73
CA VAL A 1086 -1.76 14.78 -30.51
C VAL A 1086 -2.02 14.70 -29.01
N MET A 1087 -3.13 15.29 -28.56
CA MET A 1087 -3.43 15.46 -27.15
C MET A 1087 -4.88 15.06 -26.88
N SER A 1088 -5.08 13.96 -26.14
CA SER A 1088 -6.39 13.59 -25.65
C SER A 1088 -6.43 13.63 -24.12
N ILE A 1089 -7.44 14.34 -23.61
CA ILE A 1089 -7.89 14.34 -22.21
C ILE A 1089 -9.16 13.49 -22.02
N THR A 1090 -9.51 12.68 -23.03
CA THR A 1090 -10.68 11.80 -23.04
C THR A 1090 -10.41 10.55 -22.21
N LYS A 1091 -11.26 10.26 -21.22
CA LYS A 1091 -11.15 9.07 -20.35
C LYS A 1091 -11.24 7.76 -21.17
N ASN A 1092 -10.47 6.75 -20.77
CA ASN A 1092 -10.56 5.35 -21.23
C ASN A 1092 -10.42 5.04 -22.74
N LYS A 1093 -9.82 5.92 -23.55
CA LYS A 1093 -9.60 5.65 -25.00
C LYS A 1093 -8.16 5.99 -25.43
N PRO A 1094 -7.54 5.24 -26.35
CA PRO A 1094 -6.23 5.61 -26.91
C PRO A 1094 -6.26 6.97 -27.62
N THR A 1095 -5.16 7.72 -27.50
CA THR A 1095 -4.97 9.01 -28.21
C THR A 1095 -4.77 8.79 -29.71
N ILE A 1096 -4.04 7.74 -30.11
CA ILE A 1096 -3.94 7.30 -31.51
C ILE A 1096 -4.40 5.85 -31.61
N GLN A 1097 -5.39 5.60 -32.47
CA GLN A 1097 -6.00 4.29 -32.67
C GLN A 1097 -6.16 4.00 -34.16
N ILE A 1098 -5.43 3.02 -34.70
CA ILE A 1098 -5.47 2.69 -36.13
C ILE A 1098 -5.82 1.22 -36.27
N ASP A 1099 -7.04 0.89 -36.65
CA ASP A 1099 -7.58 -0.49 -36.57
C ASP A 1099 -8.24 -0.96 -37.89
N PHE A 1100 -8.01 -2.21 -38.27
CA PHE A 1100 -8.66 -2.89 -39.42
C PHE A 1100 -8.39 -2.27 -40.80
N ASN A 1101 -7.27 -1.54 -40.98
CA ASN A 1101 -6.88 -0.98 -42.28
C ASN A 1101 -5.95 -1.97 -43.01
N THR A 1102 -6.54 -2.94 -43.72
CA THR A 1102 -5.80 -4.07 -44.34
C THR A 1102 -4.85 -3.64 -45.46
N PHE A 1103 -5.12 -2.51 -46.12
CA PHE A 1103 -4.28 -1.93 -47.18
C PHE A 1103 -3.18 -1.00 -46.66
N LEU A 1104 -3.16 -0.66 -45.37
CA LEU A 1104 -2.24 0.33 -44.78
C LEU A 1104 -0.83 -0.24 -44.62
N VAL A 1105 0.04 -0.02 -45.61
CA VAL A 1105 1.41 -0.55 -45.63
C VAL A 1105 2.47 0.40 -45.04
N ASN A 1106 2.11 1.65 -44.75
CA ASN A 1106 3.00 2.64 -44.14
C ASN A 1106 2.27 3.51 -43.11
N ALA A 1107 2.70 3.44 -41.84
CA ALA A 1107 2.14 4.22 -40.74
C ALA A 1107 3.20 5.15 -40.11
N THR A 1108 3.73 6.07 -40.92
CA THR A 1108 4.76 7.04 -40.49
C THR A 1108 4.16 8.42 -40.23
N PHE A 1109 4.58 9.06 -39.14
CA PHE A 1109 4.24 10.45 -38.82
C PHE A 1109 5.55 11.26 -38.67
N PRO A 1110 6.12 11.77 -39.77
CA PRO A 1110 7.52 12.23 -39.80
C PRO A 1110 7.79 13.54 -39.02
N SER A 1111 6.76 14.36 -38.78
CA SER A 1111 6.87 15.58 -37.95
C SER A 1111 6.38 15.41 -36.51
N LEU A 1112 5.90 14.21 -36.14
CA LEU A 1112 5.33 13.95 -34.82
C LEU A 1112 6.42 14.02 -33.75
N LYS A 1113 6.20 14.86 -32.74
CA LYS A 1113 7.11 15.06 -31.61
C LYS A 1113 6.55 14.53 -30.29
N ARG A 1114 5.23 14.68 -30.08
CA ARG A 1114 4.66 14.49 -28.73
C ARG A 1114 3.21 14.01 -28.74
N ILE A 1115 2.97 12.93 -28.01
CA ILE A 1115 1.63 12.42 -27.69
C ILE A 1115 1.35 12.60 -26.19
N LEU A 1116 0.24 13.26 -25.84
CA LEU A 1116 -0.35 13.22 -24.49
C LEU A 1116 -1.59 12.33 -24.45
N SER A 1117 -1.79 11.66 -23.32
CA SER A 1117 -2.89 10.71 -23.14
C SER A 1117 -3.22 10.47 -21.67
N THR A 1118 -4.49 10.19 -21.43
CA THR A 1118 -5.05 9.75 -20.15
C THR A 1118 -4.86 8.24 -19.91
N VAL A 1119 -4.45 7.46 -20.92
CA VAL A 1119 -4.41 5.99 -20.83
C VAL A 1119 -3.01 5.41 -20.92
N ILE A 1120 -2.83 4.26 -20.26
CA ILE A 1120 -1.57 3.50 -20.18
C ILE A 1120 -1.08 3.05 -21.57
N ASN A 1121 -2.00 2.80 -22.51
CA ASN A 1121 -1.73 2.41 -23.90
C ASN A 1121 -2.16 3.54 -24.86
N PRO A 1122 -1.41 4.66 -24.95
CA PRO A 1122 -1.81 5.85 -25.73
C PRO A 1122 -1.87 5.61 -27.24
N VAL A 1123 -1.12 4.64 -27.76
CA VAL A 1123 -1.03 4.34 -29.20
C VAL A 1123 -1.29 2.85 -29.43
N VAL A 1124 -2.31 2.54 -30.23
CA VAL A 1124 -2.72 1.17 -30.52
C VAL A 1124 -2.99 0.98 -32.01
N PHE A 1125 -2.43 -0.09 -32.58
CA PHE A 1125 -2.65 -0.56 -33.94
C PHE A 1125 -3.12 -2.02 -33.92
N ASN A 1126 -4.34 -2.34 -34.39
CA ASN A 1126 -4.81 -3.73 -34.48
C ASN A 1126 -5.33 -4.12 -35.88
N ASN A 1127 -5.01 -5.34 -36.33
CA ASN A 1127 -5.59 -5.96 -37.54
C ASN A 1127 -5.39 -5.15 -38.83
N ASN A 1128 -4.31 -4.38 -38.92
CA ASN A 1128 -3.92 -3.64 -40.14
C ASN A 1128 -3.10 -4.54 -41.09
N SER A 1129 -2.59 -3.96 -42.18
CA SER A 1129 -1.70 -4.68 -43.09
C SER A 1129 -0.48 -5.29 -42.37
N GLN A 1130 -0.22 -6.57 -42.64
CA GLN A 1130 0.91 -7.30 -42.05
C GLN A 1130 2.28 -6.75 -42.50
N GLU A 1131 2.33 -5.88 -43.51
CA GLU A 1131 3.54 -5.11 -43.87
C GLU A 1131 4.06 -4.26 -42.71
N LEU A 1132 3.17 -3.69 -41.88
CA LEU A 1132 3.56 -2.88 -40.72
C LEU A 1132 4.30 -3.70 -39.66
N LEU A 1133 4.07 -5.01 -39.59
CA LEU A 1133 4.78 -5.93 -38.69
C LEU A 1133 6.12 -6.43 -39.25
N LYS A 1134 6.49 -6.09 -40.49
CA LYS A 1134 7.78 -6.51 -41.08
C LYS A 1134 8.95 -5.60 -40.71
N SER A 1135 8.67 -4.41 -40.15
CA SER A 1135 9.69 -3.49 -39.65
C SER A 1135 9.31 -2.88 -38.30
N SER A 1136 10.16 -3.10 -37.29
CA SER A 1136 10.03 -2.47 -35.96
C SER A 1136 10.13 -0.95 -36.02
N SER A 1137 10.66 -0.38 -37.12
CA SER A 1137 10.82 1.07 -37.33
C SER A 1137 9.51 1.85 -37.26
N PHE A 1138 8.37 1.28 -37.67
CA PHE A 1138 7.07 1.97 -37.55
C PHE A 1138 6.66 2.11 -36.09
N CYS A 1139 6.88 1.07 -35.27
CA CYS A 1139 6.56 1.09 -33.85
C CYS A 1139 7.51 2.01 -33.09
N TYR A 1140 8.83 1.86 -33.25
CA TYR A 1140 9.83 2.71 -32.59
C TYR A 1140 9.75 4.18 -33.04
N GLY A 1141 9.46 4.43 -34.32
CA GLY A 1141 9.27 5.79 -34.86
C GLY A 1141 8.10 6.56 -34.24
N ILE A 1142 7.10 5.85 -33.68
CA ILE A 1142 6.04 6.48 -32.88
C ILE A 1142 6.41 6.47 -31.39
N MET A 1143 7.01 5.39 -30.88
CA MET A 1143 7.39 5.22 -29.47
C MET A 1143 8.33 6.32 -28.95
N ASN A 1144 9.28 6.76 -29.78
CA ASN A 1144 10.22 7.82 -29.43
C ASN A 1144 9.54 9.20 -29.23
N ASN A 1145 8.30 9.35 -29.69
CA ASN A 1145 7.52 10.59 -29.65
C ASN A 1145 6.37 10.52 -28.61
N VAL A 1146 6.44 9.55 -27.68
CA VAL A 1146 5.53 9.44 -26.53
C VAL A 1146 6.24 9.94 -25.26
N ALA A 1147 5.57 10.76 -24.46
CA ALA A 1147 6.09 11.17 -23.15
C ALA A 1147 6.35 9.93 -22.27
N ARG A 1148 7.62 9.74 -21.85
CA ARG A 1148 8.24 8.49 -21.39
C ARG A 1148 8.42 7.44 -22.50
N SER A 1149 9.68 7.15 -22.83
CA SER A 1149 10.16 6.09 -23.73
C SER A 1149 9.99 4.66 -23.17
N GLN A 1150 8.82 4.37 -22.58
CA GLN A 1150 8.50 3.06 -22.02
C GLN A 1150 7.83 2.18 -23.08
N PRO A 1151 8.37 0.97 -23.38
CA PRO A 1151 8.02 0.22 -24.59
C PRO A 1151 6.56 -0.27 -24.64
N TRP A 1152 5.88 -0.34 -23.49
CA TRP A 1152 4.47 -0.76 -23.42
C TRP A 1152 3.46 0.29 -23.89
N LYS A 1153 3.86 1.55 -24.11
CA LYS A 1153 2.96 2.63 -24.51
C LYS A 1153 2.51 2.58 -25.99
N VAL A 1154 3.23 1.85 -26.84
CA VAL A 1154 2.87 1.64 -28.25
C VAL A 1154 2.64 0.15 -28.49
N LYS A 1155 1.48 -0.21 -29.04
CA LYS A 1155 1.12 -1.61 -29.31
C LYS A 1155 0.67 -1.85 -30.75
N PHE A 1156 1.20 -2.92 -31.35
CA PHE A 1156 0.84 -3.42 -32.68
C PHE A 1156 0.39 -4.89 -32.54
N ASP A 1157 -0.85 -5.19 -32.89
CA ASP A 1157 -1.51 -6.50 -32.69
C ASP A 1157 -1.27 -7.04 -31.25
N GLY A 1158 -1.50 -6.17 -30.26
CA GLY A 1158 -1.28 -6.41 -28.83
C GLY A 1158 0.17 -6.39 -28.34
N LYS A 1159 1.17 -6.49 -29.23
CA LYS A 1159 2.60 -6.61 -28.91
C LYS A 1159 3.27 -5.25 -28.77
N VAL A 1160 4.27 -5.16 -27.89
CA VAL A 1160 5.16 -4.00 -27.76
C VAL A 1160 6.23 -3.97 -28.87
N CYS A 1161 6.86 -2.83 -29.12
CA CYS A 1161 7.82 -2.68 -30.22
C CYS A 1161 8.98 -3.69 -30.18
N GLU A 1162 9.48 -4.03 -28.98
CA GLU A 1162 10.53 -5.02 -28.76
C GLU A 1162 10.10 -6.45 -29.17
N ASP A 1163 8.82 -6.81 -28.98
CA ASP A 1163 8.30 -8.13 -29.35
C ASP A 1163 7.98 -8.23 -30.84
N VAL A 1164 7.60 -7.11 -31.47
CA VAL A 1164 7.54 -7.00 -32.95
C VAL A 1164 8.93 -7.22 -33.54
N GLU A 1165 9.97 -6.60 -32.97
CA GLU A 1165 11.35 -6.78 -33.39
C GLU A 1165 11.85 -8.23 -33.22
N LYS A 1166 11.64 -8.84 -32.04
CA LYS A 1166 11.97 -10.26 -31.80
C LYS A 1166 11.28 -11.18 -32.80
N ALA A 1167 10.02 -10.92 -33.16
CA ALA A 1167 9.27 -11.70 -34.14
C ALA A 1167 9.90 -11.60 -35.55
N ILE A 1168 10.28 -10.40 -35.99
CA ILE A 1168 10.96 -10.17 -37.29
C ILE A 1168 12.31 -10.90 -37.33
N VAL A 1169 13.09 -10.85 -36.24
CA VAL A 1169 14.39 -11.54 -36.16
C VAL A 1169 14.22 -13.06 -36.22
N LYS A 1170 13.24 -13.62 -35.50
CA LYS A 1170 12.95 -15.06 -35.48
C LYS A 1170 12.47 -15.61 -36.83
N ASP A 1171 11.63 -14.85 -37.54
CA ASP A 1171 11.21 -15.20 -38.91
C ASP A 1171 12.38 -15.16 -39.91
N LYS A 1172 13.22 -14.12 -39.85
CA LYS A 1172 14.44 -14.02 -40.68
C LYS A 1172 15.42 -15.16 -40.40
N SER A 1173 15.61 -15.59 -39.14
CA SER A 1173 16.46 -16.74 -38.83
C SER A 1173 15.88 -18.05 -39.35
N SER A 1174 14.57 -18.28 -39.18
CA SER A 1174 13.87 -19.47 -39.67
C SER A 1174 13.99 -19.63 -41.19
N LYS A 1175 13.72 -18.56 -41.93
CA LYS A 1175 13.83 -18.54 -43.40
C LYS A 1175 15.27 -18.80 -43.87
N ARG A 1176 16.28 -18.31 -43.16
CA ARG A 1176 17.69 -18.54 -43.51
C ARG A 1176 18.09 -20.02 -43.34
N VAL A 1177 17.59 -20.71 -42.32
CA VAL A 1177 17.78 -22.17 -42.16
C VAL A 1177 17.10 -22.93 -43.30
N SER A 1178 15.85 -22.58 -43.63
CA SER A 1178 15.10 -23.22 -44.72
C SER A 1178 15.80 -23.08 -46.09
N SER A 1179 16.25 -21.87 -46.45
CA SER A 1179 16.94 -21.66 -47.73
C SER A 1179 18.27 -22.42 -47.83
N VAL A 1180 19.03 -22.57 -46.73
CA VAL A 1180 20.26 -23.37 -46.72
C VAL A 1180 19.95 -24.87 -46.86
N PHE A 1181 18.87 -25.34 -46.23
CA PHE A 1181 18.42 -26.75 -46.34
C PHE A 1181 18.03 -27.10 -47.79
N PHE A 1182 17.28 -26.22 -48.47
CA PHE A 1182 16.93 -26.40 -49.89
C PHE A 1182 18.15 -26.33 -50.81
N LEU A 1183 19.13 -25.46 -50.55
CA LEU A 1183 20.35 -25.37 -51.36
C LEU A 1183 21.19 -26.67 -51.26
N LEU A 1184 21.29 -27.25 -50.06
CA LEU A 1184 21.97 -28.52 -49.80
C LEU A 1184 21.25 -29.71 -50.45
N MET A 1185 19.91 -29.76 -50.40
CA MET A 1185 19.15 -30.78 -51.13
C MET A 1185 19.34 -30.66 -52.66
N GLY A 1186 19.41 -29.44 -53.19
CA GLY A 1186 19.69 -29.20 -54.61
C GLY A 1186 21.05 -29.76 -55.06
N THR A 1187 22.10 -29.53 -54.29
CA THR A 1187 23.44 -30.09 -54.59
C THR A 1187 23.49 -31.61 -54.38
N PHE A 1188 22.70 -32.17 -53.46
CA PHE A 1188 22.62 -33.61 -53.24
C PHE A 1188 21.93 -34.36 -54.39
N LEU A 1189 20.82 -33.82 -54.94
CA LEU A 1189 20.22 -34.37 -56.17
C LEU A 1189 21.13 -34.21 -57.39
N GLY A 1190 21.87 -33.09 -57.48
CA GLY A 1190 22.83 -32.86 -58.57
C GLY A 1190 23.96 -33.90 -58.63
N MET A 1191 24.41 -34.41 -57.47
CA MET A 1191 25.41 -35.49 -57.38
C MET A 1191 24.82 -36.91 -57.40
N ILE A 1192 23.52 -37.06 -57.63
CA ILE A 1192 22.84 -38.35 -57.88
C ILE A 1192 22.45 -38.50 -59.38
N LEU A 1193 22.65 -37.45 -60.17
CA LEU A 1193 22.39 -37.38 -61.62
C LEU A 1193 23.69 -37.24 -62.45
N LEU A 1194 24.84 -37.55 -61.85
CA LEU A 1194 26.18 -37.60 -62.44
C LEU A 1194 26.88 -38.91 -62.02
#